data_AF-A0A348NZW3-F1
#
_entry.id   AF-A0A348NZW3-F1
#
_cell.length_a   1.000
_cell.length_b   1.000
_cell.length_c   1.000
_cell.angle_alpha   90.00
_cell.angle_beta   90.00
_cell.angle_gamma   90.00
#
_symmetry.space_group_name_H-M   'P 1'
#
loop_
_entity.id
_entity.type
_entity.pdbx_description
1 polymer ?
#
loop_
_entity_poly.entity_id
_entity_poly.type
_entity_poly.pdbx_seq_one_letter_code
_entity_poly.pdbx_strand_id
1 'polypeptide(L)'
;MKMTRPITLLIFFLLTLESSAIDLNKIKYLYESALYPELISYTEGLKSDQGTDTEEALYRGLAYYKMGSFRESKKSFFYVSGHSDNIFIKECALYYLALSKIRLEEKVEGAVIFTGLLNSSQTEISVNSKSVLEALINNRLNEEDLKELNESIFDRTIKKYIIQSRTSLKILAVLPLTGADKDAGNDLLSGLEFAVKKMNRNGRNIKLDVINSESKMPVMVKKVLDRLNSTGYNLIVGELRSDATAALAGLAAVKNIPLVSPTASTNNISDISRFVFQMNTTSYSMSKMIAEYAIDSLNYKTFAVIAPASEDGNESVTGFTEKVVEKGCSVLSTEWYYEAYDLNKQIQRIREKILGICSLEIDEYMLPDSIRTFQAPVIDAIFLPVPNSDIESVLSQVSYYNFKANLLGTYGWNDMSMLNKLSANADSLVFISESSYDADNPRFNDFVFFFRKEMNRNPKKLEIIGYALLEMLDSIQRDNPEKSLLQALSEMKEYDSISGKIFLDDKRSNLSADINMYSSKRKILAKTNYQNRPGTNIFEISDRYYNAGYVNEVTCKYSNAADNYLKSLDEFKKTVNLPDSVSDSDPKCVNLNRRLGNTYFMLGDYKIARQYFEKVLNHVKNDKDVEFKNTVAAAGSEDDPEESIKNLMKYITDKNYSSDAYYELGNIFEKQNQEAKAKEYYEKAAKLKNKKAKDALMRLKK
;
A
#
# COMPACT_ATOMS: atom_id res chain seq x y z
N MET A 1 -10.34 26.97 -2.62
CA MET A 1 -9.67 26.58 -1.35
C MET A 1 -10.65 26.70 -0.20
N LYS A 2 -11.27 25.60 0.23
CA LYS A 2 -11.79 25.52 1.61
C LYS A 2 -10.62 25.09 2.47
N MET A 3 -10.00 26.02 3.19
CA MET A 3 -8.99 25.71 4.21
C MET A 3 -9.67 24.87 5.30
N THR A 4 -9.47 23.56 5.29
CA THR A 4 -10.26 22.62 6.09
C THR A 4 -9.81 22.48 7.55
N ARG A 5 -8.77 23.20 8.01
CA ARG A 5 -8.40 23.46 9.43
C ARG A 5 -7.08 24.24 9.47
N PRO A 6 -7.08 25.58 9.61
CA PRO A 6 -6.01 26.19 10.43
C PRO A 6 -6.36 27.50 11.17
N ILE A 7 -7.50 28.17 10.91
CA ILE A 7 -7.81 29.46 11.59
C ILE A 7 -8.32 29.23 13.02
N THR A 8 -8.95 28.09 13.29
CA THR A 8 -9.57 27.77 14.58
C THR A 8 -8.54 27.38 15.66
N LEU A 9 -7.40 26.80 15.26
CA LEU A 9 -6.35 26.33 16.19
C LEU A 9 -5.53 27.49 16.76
N LEU A 10 -5.19 28.49 15.96
CA LEU A 10 -4.42 29.66 16.41
C LEU A 10 -5.15 30.50 17.47
N ILE A 11 -6.48 30.60 17.35
CA ILE A 11 -7.34 31.31 18.32
C ILE A 11 -7.49 30.51 19.61
N PHE A 12 -7.59 29.18 19.51
CA PHE A 12 -7.62 28.29 20.68
C PHE A 12 -6.32 28.31 21.48
N PHE A 13 -5.18 28.55 20.82
CA PHE A 13 -3.87 28.62 21.46
C PHE A 13 -3.57 30.00 22.07
N LEU A 14 -4.09 31.10 21.49
CA LEU A 14 -4.03 32.43 22.10
C LEU A 14 -4.81 32.52 23.43
N LEU A 15 -5.73 31.58 23.69
CA LEU A 15 -6.48 31.48 24.95
C LEU A 15 -5.69 30.85 26.10
N THR A 16 -4.45 30.40 25.89
CA THR A 16 -3.58 29.88 26.96
C THR A 16 -2.58 30.92 27.49
N LEU A 17 -2.60 32.15 26.95
CA LEU A 17 -1.83 33.25 27.49
C LEU A 17 -2.59 33.82 28.70
N GLU A 18 -2.12 33.55 29.91
CA GLU A 18 -2.61 34.22 31.13
C GLU A 18 -2.23 35.72 31.04
N SER A 19 -3.12 36.52 30.47
CA SER A 19 -3.03 37.98 30.47
C SER A 19 -3.98 38.51 31.55
N SER A 20 -3.43 39.11 32.61
CA SER A 20 -4.18 39.54 33.80
C SER A 20 -5.08 40.77 33.58
N ALA A 21 -5.22 41.26 32.34
CA ALA A 21 -5.93 42.49 32.02
C ALA A 21 -7.05 42.35 30.96
N ILE A 22 -7.19 41.18 30.30
CA ILE A 22 -8.11 40.99 29.18
C ILE A 22 -9.10 39.86 29.46
N ASP A 23 -10.40 40.10 29.28
CA ASP A 23 -11.43 39.05 29.34
C ASP A 23 -11.41 38.20 28.06
N LEU A 24 -10.58 37.17 28.08
CA LEU A 24 -10.40 36.22 26.98
C LEU A 24 -11.70 35.48 26.61
N ASN A 25 -12.59 35.23 27.58
CA ASN A 25 -13.87 34.58 27.31
C ASN A 25 -14.78 35.50 26.50
N LYS A 26 -14.76 36.81 26.81
CA LYS A 26 -15.50 37.81 26.04
C LYS A 26 -14.94 37.96 24.63
N ILE A 27 -13.62 38.02 24.45
CA ILE A 27 -12.99 38.07 23.11
C ILE A 27 -13.39 36.85 22.29
N LYS A 28 -13.30 35.66 22.89
CA LYS A 28 -13.69 34.41 22.23
C LYS A 28 -15.15 34.43 21.80
N TYR A 29 -16.04 34.80 22.71
CA TYR A 29 -17.47 34.88 22.43
C TYR A 29 -17.76 35.82 21.25
N LEU A 30 -17.19 37.03 21.27
CA LEU A 30 -17.40 38.02 20.20
C LEU A 30 -16.85 37.51 18.86
N TYR A 31 -15.67 36.88 18.86
CA TYR A 31 -15.06 36.35 17.65
C TYR A 31 -15.83 35.16 17.06
N GLU A 32 -16.17 34.16 17.88
CA GLU A 32 -16.90 32.96 17.45
C GLU A 32 -18.34 33.28 17.02
N SER A 33 -18.95 34.29 17.65
CA SER A 33 -20.29 34.79 17.27
C SER A 33 -20.27 35.75 16.07
N ALA A 34 -19.11 35.97 15.44
CA ALA A 34 -18.91 36.89 14.31
C ALA A 34 -19.30 38.37 14.61
N LEU A 35 -19.24 38.78 15.88
CA LEU A 35 -19.46 40.14 16.37
C LEU A 35 -18.15 40.94 16.32
N TYR A 36 -17.60 41.08 15.10
CA TYR A 36 -16.29 41.71 14.88
C TYR A 36 -16.25 43.23 15.17
N PRO A 37 -17.28 44.03 14.85
CA PRO A 37 -17.32 45.45 15.23
C PRO A 37 -17.30 45.66 16.74
N GLU A 38 -18.02 44.83 17.49
CA GLU A 38 -18.06 44.85 18.95
C GLU A 38 -16.71 44.43 19.55
N LEU A 39 -16.03 43.46 18.92
CA LEU A 39 -14.68 43.07 19.30
C LEU A 39 -13.67 44.20 19.08
N ILE A 40 -13.78 44.94 17.96
CA ILE A 40 -12.93 46.11 17.68
C ILE A 40 -13.18 47.20 18.73
N SER A 41 -14.44 47.55 18.98
CA SER A 41 -14.80 48.56 19.98
C SER A 41 -14.33 48.16 21.39
N TYR A 42 -14.53 46.90 21.76
CA TYR A 42 -14.08 46.37 23.04
C TYR A 42 -12.57 46.48 23.21
N THR A 43 -11.80 46.09 22.21
CA THR A 43 -10.33 46.13 22.25
C THR A 43 -9.79 47.55 22.14
N GLU A 44 -10.43 48.48 21.42
CA GLU A 44 -10.06 49.92 21.41
C GLU A 44 -10.29 50.60 22.77
N GLY A 45 -11.29 50.16 23.52
CA GLY A 45 -11.63 50.68 24.85
C GLY A 45 -10.70 50.22 25.98
N LEU A 46 -9.77 49.29 25.73
CA LEU A 46 -8.90 48.68 26.75
C LEU A 46 -7.59 49.42 27.03
N LYS A 47 -7.29 50.55 26.35
CA LYS A 47 -6.02 51.31 26.45
C LYS A 47 -5.42 51.29 27.87
N SER A 48 -4.38 50.47 28.07
CA SER A 48 -3.62 50.38 29.31
C SER A 48 -2.28 51.11 29.20
N ASP A 49 -1.84 51.73 30.29
CA ASP A 49 -0.54 52.41 30.40
C ASP A 49 0.65 51.44 30.62
N GLN A 50 0.47 50.12 30.52
CA GLN A 50 1.55 49.13 30.74
C GLN A 50 1.37 47.86 29.89
N GLY A 51 2.00 47.81 28.72
CA GLY A 51 2.44 46.55 28.08
C GLY A 51 1.40 45.62 27.42
N THR A 52 0.08 45.89 27.45
CA THR A 52 -0.96 45.03 26.84
C THR A 52 -1.40 45.42 25.42
N ASP A 53 -0.83 46.47 24.84
CA ASP A 53 -1.27 47.07 23.57
C ASP A 53 -1.11 46.11 22.36
N THR A 54 -0.16 45.18 22.39
CA THR A 54 0.10 44.27 21.26
C THR A 54 -0.88 43.10 21.16
N GLU A 55 -1.39 42.59 22.29
CA GLU A 55 -2.41 41.55 22.32
C GLU A 55 -3.76 42.10 21.83
N GLU A 56 -4.15 43.28 22.32
CA GLU A 56 -5.35 43.99 21.89
C GLU A 56 -5.30 44.29 20.38
N ALA A 57 -4.17 44.79 19.90
CA ALA A 57 -3.96 45.05 18.47
C ALA A 57 -3.97 43.78 17.63
N LEU A 58 -3.51 42.63 18.16
CA LEU A 58 -3.60 41.34 17.47
C LEU A 58 -5.06 40.93 17.25
N TYR A 59 -5.89 40.99 18.30
CA TYR A 59 -7.31 40.65 18.20
C TYR A 59 -8.08 41.62 17.30
N ARG A 60 -7.78 42.93 17.35
CA ARG A 60 -8.29 43.92 16.36
C ARG A 60 -7.92 43.53 14.94
N GLY A 61 -6.65 43.21 14.71
CA GLY A 61 -6.14 42.80 13.40
C GLY A 61 -6.88 41.58 12.84
N LEU A 62 -7.16 40.59 13.69
CA LEU A 62 -7.92 39.39 13.33
C LEU A 62 -9.38 39.71 13.00
N ALA A 63 -10.02 40.61 13.76
CA ALA A 63 -11.38 41.07 13.50
C ALA A 63 -11.46 41.80 12.14
N TYR A 64 -10.57 42.75 11.88
CA TYR A 64 -10.48 43.44 10.59
C TYR A 64 -10.22 42.47 9.43
N TYR A 65 -9.36 41.47 9.63
CA TYR A 65 -9.10 40.44 8.61
C TYR A 65 -10.39 39.66 8.25
N LYS A 66 -11.18 39.28 9.26
CA LYS A 66 -12.44 38.55 9.07
C LYS A 66 -13.52 39.38 8.39
N MET A 67 -13.55 40.69 8.67
CA MET A 67 -14.44 41.63 7.99
C MET A 67 -14.02 41.94 6.55
N GLY A 68 -12.84 41.50 6.10
CA GLY A 68 -12.29 41.83 4.80
C GLY A 68 -11.64 43.22 4.72
N SER A 69 -11.49 43.90 5.86
CA SER A 69 -10.82 45.20 6.00
C SER A 69 -9.29 45.03 6.03
N PHE A 70 -8.72 44.52 4.93
CA PHE A 70 -7.32 44.10 4.89
C PHE A 70 -6.31 45.23 5.10
N ARG A 71 -6.65 46.49 4.77
CA ARG A 71 -5.78 47.65 5.04
C ARG A 71 -5.60 47.90 6.54
N GLU A 72 -6.69 47.89 7.29
CA GLU A 72 -6.64 48.08 8.74
C GLU A 72 -6.04 46.86 9.43
N SER A 73 -6.37 45.66 8.95
CA SER A 73 -5.72 44.42 9.39
C SER A 73 -4.20 44.47 9.20
N LYS A 74 -3.73 44.92 8.03
CA LYS A 74 -2.29 45.09 7.73
C LYS A 74 -1.62 46.04 8.72
N LYS A 75 -2.23 47.20 9.01
CA LYS A 75 -1.68 48.18 9.98
C LYS A 75 -1.56 47.57 11.37
N SER A 76 -2.62 46.91 11.85
CA SER A 76 -2.62 46.29 13.18
C SER A 76 -1.55 45.21 13.29
N PHE A 77 -1.46 44.29 12.34
CA PHE A 77 -0.46 43.23 12.40
C PHE A 77 0.98 43.72 12.21
N PHE A 78 1.18 44.76 11.40
CA PHE A 78 2.49 45.41 11.26
C PHE A 78 2.94 45.99 12.61
N TYR A 79 2.06 46.71 13.30
CA TYR A 79 2.32 47.23 14.64
C TYR A 79 2.71 46.12 15.62
N VAL A 80 1.89 45.07 15.73
CA VAL A 80 2.14 43.93 16.63
C VAL A 80 3.48 43.25 16.33
N SER A 81 3.79 43.01 15.06
CA SER A 81 5.03 42.35 14.67
C SER A 81 6.30 43.14 15.02
N GLY A 82 6.19 44.47 15.14
CA GLY A 82 7.30 45.36 15.49
C GLY A 82 7.47 45.64 16.98
N HIS A 83 6.41 45.47 17.78
CA HIS A 83 6.36 45.95 19.18
C HIS A 83 6.11 44.84 20.21
N SER A 84 5.80 43.61 19.79
CA SER A 84 5.59 42.50 20.73
C SER A 84 6.90 41.79 21.07
N ASP A 85 7.21 41.69 22.36
CA ASP A 85 8.33 40.90 22.89
C ASP A 85 8.03 39.38 22.90
N ASN A 86 6.76 39.00 22.75
CA ASN A 86 6.35 37.62 22.67
C ASN A 86 6.52 37.08 21.24
N ILE A 87 7.48 36.18 21.07
CA ILE A 87 7.81 35.58 19.75
C ILE A 87 6.59 34.93 19.08
N PHE A 88 5.68 34.33 19.85
CA PHE A 88 4.49 33.68 19.32
C PHE A 88 3.50 34.70 18.75
N ILE A 89 3.22 35.76 19.50
CA ILE A 89 2.34 36.86 19.06
C ILE A 89 2.92 37.51 17.80
N LYS A 90 4.23 37.71 17.78
CA LYS A 90 4.96 38.25 16.63
C LYS A 90 4.85 37.37 15.38
N GLU A 91 5.10 36.07 15.49
CA GLU A 91 4.98 35.12 14.37
C GLU A 91 3.54 34.98 13.87
N CYS A 92 2.55 34.99 14.77
CA CYS A 92 1.13 35.01 14.41
C CYS A 92 0.75 36.29 13.67
N ALA A 93 1.22 37.45 14.15
CA ALA A 93 0.99 38.72 13.48
C ALA A 93 1.66 38.74 12.09
N LEU A 94 2.89 38.25 11.96
CA LEU A 94 3.57 38.13 10.66
C LEU A 94 2.80 37.22 9.69
N TYR A 95 2.26 36.11 10.16
CA TYR A 95 1.47 35.19 9.35
C TYR A 95 0.23 35.88 8.75
N TYR A 96 -0.55 36.57 9.59
CA TYR A 96 -1.74 37.29 9.11
C TYR A 96 -1.39 38.59 8.35
N LEU A 97 -0.26 39.22 8.66
CA LEU A 97 0.27 40.35 7.90
C LEU A 97 0.55 39.92 6.44
N ALA A 98 1.22 38.77 6.26
CA ALA A 98 1.47 38.19 4.94
C ALA A 98 0.17 37.91 4.18
N LEU A 99 -0.82 37.31 4.85
CA LEU A 99 -2.14 37.07 4.27
C LEU A 99 -2.85 38.37 3.86
N SER A 100 -2.84 39.38 4.72
CA SER A 100 -3.44 40.70 4.42
C SER A 100 -2.77 41.38 3.23
N LYS A 101 -1.43 41.31 3.14
CA LYS A 101 -0.66 41.82 2.00
C LYS A 101 -1.05 41.12 0.70
N ILE A 102 -1.14 39.79 0.70
CA ILE A 102 -1.58 39.02 -0.47
C ILE A 102 -3.01 39.40 -0.90
N ARG A 103 -3.90 39.69 0.04
CA ARG A 103 -5.28 40.15 -0.24
C ARG A 103 -5.34 41.57 -0.80
N LEU A 104 -4.30 42.36 -0.60
CA LEU A 104 -4.12 43.71 -1.14
C LEU A 104 -3.29 43.72 -2.44
N GLU A 105 -3.05 42.56 -3.05
CA GLU A 105 -2.20 42.38 -4.24
C GLU A 105 -0.70 42.68 -4.01
N GLU A 106 -0.26 42.86 -2.76
CA GLU A 106 1.17 42.95 -2.35
C GLU A 106 1.77 41.53 -2.22
N LYS A 107 1.72 40.73 -3.30
CA LYS A 107 1.96 39.27 -3.25
C LYS A 107 3.41 38.91 -2.93
N VAL A 108 4.38 39.60 -3.53
CA VAL A 108 5.82 39.33 -3.34
C VAL A 108 6.21 39.59 -1.89
N GLU A 109 5.80 40.73 -1.32
CA GLU A 109 6.05 41.06 0.09
C GLU A 109 5.44 40.04 1.06
N GLY A 110 4.21 39.58 0.78
CA GLY A 110 3.58 38.52 1.55
C GLY A 110 4.35 37.19 1.46
N ALA A 111 4.85 36.84 0.26
CA ALA A 111 5.69 35.67 0.05
C ALA A 111 6.98 35.74 0.87
N VAL A 112 7.68 36.88 0.85
CA VAL A 112 8.91 37.12 1.63
C VAL A 112 8.66 36.88 3.12
N ILE A 113 7.55 37.40 3.67
CA ILE A 113 7.22 37.19 5.09
C ILE A 113 7.00 35.70 5.39
N PHE A 114 6.29 34.96 4.53
CA PHE A 114 6.13 33.51 4.72
C PHE A 114 7.44 32.73 4.67
N THR A 115 8.41 33.20 3.90
CA THR A 115 9.72 32.54 3.81
C THR A 115 10.47 32.64 5.14
N GLY A 116 10.37 33.79 5.82
CA GLY A 116 10.91 33.97 7.17
C GLY A 116 10.21 33.08 8.21
N LEU A 117 8.93 32.77 8.02
CA LEU A 117 8.14 31.94 8.93
C LEU A 117 8.36 30.43 8.74
N LEU A 118 9.09 29.99 7.71
CA LEU A 118 9.39 28.57 7.50
C LEU A 118 10.21 27.96 8.65
N ASN A 119 11.04 28.77 9.31
CA ASN A 119 11.85 28.37 10.45
C ASN A 119 11.22 28.77 11.80
N SER A 120 9.91 29.07 11.82
CA SER A 120 9.18 29.35 13.05
C SER A 120 9.36 28.20 14.05
N SER A 121 9.51 28.57 15.33
CA SER A 121 9.55 27.61 16.45
C SER A 121 8.25 26.81 16.60
N GLN A 122 7.17 27.27 15.97
CA GLN A 122 5.85 26.64 15.99
C GLN A 122 5.61 25.84 14.72
N THR A 123 5.52 24.52 14.87
CA THR A 123 5.33 23.58 13.76
C THR A 123 4.10 23.93 12.92
N GLU A 124 3.01 24.39 13.53
CA GLU A 124 1.78 24.74 12.80
C GLU A 124 1.96 26.00 11.92
N ILE A 125 2.64 27.04 12.41
CA ILE A 125 2.91 28.26 11.64
C ILE A 125 3.86 27.95 10.48
N SER A 126 4.92 27.18 10.73
CA SER A 126 5.87 26.75 9.70
C SER A 126 5.18 25.94 8.59
N VAL A 127 4.41 24.91 8.94
CA VAL A 127 3.72 24.03 7.97
C VAL A 127 2.66 24.79 7.16
N ASN A 128 1.88 25.66 7.82
CA ASN A 128 0.88 26.47 7.12
C ASN A 128 1.54 27.50 6.20
N SER A 129 2.59 28.18 6.67
CA SER A 129 3.34 29.17 5.87
C SER A 129 3.92 28.53 4.61
N LYS A 130 4.51 27.32 4.75
CA LYS A 130 5.00 26.53 3.61
C LYS A 130 3.90 26.25 2.60
N SER A 131 2.75 25.76 3.06
CA SER A 131 1.62 25.40 2.19
C SER A 131 1.05 26.61 1.44
N VAL A 132 0.94 27.76 2.11
CA VAL A 132 0.46 29.00 1.49
C VAL A 132 1.47 29.55 0.50
N LEU A 133 2.76 29.53 0.85
CA LEU A 133 3.84 29.99 0.00
C LEU A 133 3.95 29.17 -1.29
N GLU A 134 3.90 27.84 -1.20
CA GLU A 134 3.84 26.94 -2.36
C GLU A 134 2.64 27.27 -3.25
N ALA A 135 1.45 27.44 -2.66
CA ALA A 135 0.25 27.80 -3.41
C ALA A 135 0.37 29.18 -4.09
N LEU A 136 1.03 30.15 -3.46
CA LEU A 136 1.23 31.49 -4.00
C LEU A 136 2.18 31.47 -5.18
N ILE A 137 3.36 30.86 -5.02
CA ILE A 137 4.38 30.69 -6.07
C ILE A 137 3.80 29.99 -7.29
N ASN A 138 2.99 28.95 -7.07
CA ASN A 138 2.48 28.11 -8.15
C ASN A 138 1.24 28.67 -8.86
N ASN A 139 0.42 29.50 -8.19
CA ASN A 139 -0.90 29.88 -8.73
C ASN A 139 -1.17 31.39 -8.84
N ARG A 140 -0.38 32.24 -8.19
CA ARG A 140 -0.71 33.68 -8.05
C ARG A 140 0.41 34.63 -8.44
N LEU A 141 1.67 34.20 -8.39
CA LEU A 141 2.82 34.99 -8.82
C LEU A 141 3.04 34.81 -10.33
N ASN A 142 3.17 35.91 -11.06
CA ASN A 142 3.55 35.91 -12.46
C ASN A 142 5.09 35.87 -12.63
N GLU A 143 5.61 35.92 -13.86
CA GLU A 143 7.06 35.84 -14.10
C GLU A 143 7.85 37.00 -13.47
N GLU A 144 7.28 38.21 -13.46
CA GLU A 144 7.86 39.41 -12.85
C GLU A 144 7.90 39.28 -11.33
N ASP A 145 6.79 38.89 -10.71
CA ASP A 145 6.67 38.62 -9.27
C ASP A 145 7.69 37.57 -8.82
N LEU A 146 7.85 36.48 -9.60
CA LEU A 146 8.80 35.42 -9.29
C LEU A 146 10.25 35.88 -9.43
N LYS A 147 10.54 36.81 -10.36
CA LYS A 147 11.86 37.40 -10.50
C LYS A 147 12.18 38.30 -9.30
N GLU A 148 11.26 39.17 -8.95
CA GLU A 148 11.37 40.05 -7.78
C GLU A 148 11.52 39.24 -6.48
N LEU A 149 10.73 38.17 -6.32
CA LEU A 149 10.81 37.27 -5.18
C LEU A 149 12.17 36.57 -5.09
N ASN A 150 12.71 36.10 -6.22
CA ASN A 150 14.01 35.44 -6.30
C ASN A 150 15.18 36.40 -6.01
N GLU A 151 15.03 37.68 -6.32
CA GLU A 151 15.99 38.75 -6.00
C GLU A 151 15.89 39.16 -4.52
N SER A 152 14.69 39.13 -3.94
CA SER A 152 14.40 39.56 -2.56
C SER A 152 14.79 38.53 -1.49
N ILE A 153 15.01 37.27 -1.86
CA ILE A 153 15.21 36.17 -0.91
C ILE A 153 16.58 35.49 -1.11
N PHE A 154 17.34 35.36 -0.02
CA PHE A 154 18.61 34.60 0.03
C PHE A 154 18.45 33.14 0.52
N ASP A 155 17.21 32.65 0.62
CA ASP A 155 16.90 31.27 1.01
C ASP A 155 17.01 30.30 -0.17
N ARG A 156 17.91 29.30 -0.06
CA ARG A 156 18.15 28.29 -1.11
C ARG A 156 16.93 27.41 -1.38
N THR A 157 16.12 27.13 -0.38
CA THR A 157 14.93 26.27 -0.47
C THR A 157 13.87 26.94 -1.34
N ILE A 158 13.66 28.23 -1.17
CA ILE A 158 12.68 29.01 -1.94
C ILE A 158 13.10 29.17 -3.40
N LYS A 159 14.39 29.44 -3.64
CA LYS A 159 14.94 29.45 -5.00
C LYS A 159 14.68 28.11 -5.72
N LYS A 160 14.84 26.99 -5.01
CA LYS A 160 14.52 25.64 -5.50
C LYS A 160 13.04 25.51 -5.89
N TYR A 161 12.10 25.98 -5.07
CA TYR A 161 10.67 25.97 -5.39
C TYR A 161 10.31 26.83 -6.62
N ILE A 162 10.90 28.02 -6.76
CA ILE A 162 10.67 28.91 -7.90
C ILE A 162 11.20 28.31 -9.21
N ILE A 163 12.35 27.63 -9.18
CA ILE A 163 12.91 26.95 -10.36
C ILE A 163 12.02 25.77 -10.79
N GLN A 164 11.48 25.02 -9.83
CA GLN A 164 10.59 23.89 -10.08
C GLN A 164 9.23 24.28 -10.64
N SER A 165 8.65 25.42 -10.24
CA SER A 165 7.38 25.91 -10.80
C SER A 165 7.54 26.35 -12.26
N ARG A 166 8.74 26.80 -12.65
CA ARG A 166 9.08 27.26 -14.00
C ARG A 166 9.39 26.14 -15.01
N THR A 167 9.65 24.91 -14.57
CA THR A 167 10.01 23.81 -15.50
C THR A 167 8.74 23.21 -16.15
N SER A 168 8.48 23.56 -17.41
CA SER A 168 7.40 22.93 -18.19
C SER A 168 7.75 21.48 -18.52
N LEU A 169 6.87 20.55 -18.14
CA LEU A 169 7.06 19.11 -18.33
C LEU A 169 6.20 18.66 -19.51
N LYS A 170 6.82 18.43 -20.67
CA LYS A 170 6.17 17.91 -21.87
C LYS A 170 6.30 16.40 -21.94
N ILE A 171 5.17 15.71 -21.90
CA ILE A 171 5.08 14.25 -21.90
C ILE A 171 4.42 13.81 -23.20
N LEU A 172 5.04 12.84 -23.87
CA LEU A 172 4.44 12.15 -25.01
C LEU A 172 3.89 10.80 -24.54
N ALA A 173 2.57 10.66 -24.47
CA ALA A 173 1.92 9.38 -24.23
C ALA A 173 1.67 8.65 -25.56
N VAL A 174 2.26 7.46 -25.73
CA VAL A 174 2.08 6.61 -26.91
C VAL A 174 1.28 5.39 -26.49
N LEU A 175 -0.01 5.35 -26.84
CA LEU A 175 -0.98 4.40 -26.29
C LEU A 175 -1.88 3.80 -27.38
N PRO A 176 -2.36 2.55 -27.22
CA PRO A 176 -3.34 1.97 -28.14
C PRO A 176 -4.73 2.50 -27.78
N LEU A 177 -5.18 3.57 -28.43
CA LEU A 177 -6.50 4.17 -28.18
C LEU A 177 -7.59 3.59 -29.08
N THR A 178 -7.19 2.84 -30.10
CA THR A 178 -8.04 2.05 -30.99
C THR A 178 -7.40 0.68 -31.27
N GLY A 179 -8.17 -0.25 -31.83
CA GLY A 179 -7.72 -1.61 -32.10
C GLY A 179 -8.05 -2.57 -30.97
N ALA A 180 -7.31 -3.68 -30.89
CA ALA A 180 -7.54 -4.75 -29.91
C ALA A 180 -7.30 -4.29 -28.47
N ASP A 181 -6.32 -3.43 -28.26
CA ASP A 181 -5.86 -3.01 -26.92
C ASP A 181 -6.48 -1.67 -26.46
N LYS A 182 -7.56 -1.22 -27.14
CA LYS A 182 -8.14 0.12 -26.97
C LYS A 182 -8.59 0.42 -25.54
N ASP A 183 -9.21 -0.54 -24.86
CA ASP A 183 -9.81 -0.29 -23.55
C ASP A 183 -8.70 -0.06 -22.51
N ALA A 184 -7.62 -0.83 -22.62
CA ALA A 184 -6.44 -0.65 -21.79
C ALA A 184 -5.75 0.71 -22.02
N GLY A 185 -5.57 1.12 -23.28
CA GLY A 185 -4.97 2.42 -23.60
C GLY A 185 -5.82 3.60 -23.15
N ASN A 186 -7.14 3.54 -23.31
CA ASN A 186 -8.05 4.60 -22.87
C ASN A 186 -8.13 4.68 -21.33
N ASP A 187 -8.11 3.56 -20.63
CA ASP A 187 -8.07 3.55 -19.16
C ASP A 187 -6.76 4.17 -18.64
N LEU A 188 -5.60 3.83 -19.23
CA LEU A 188 -4.34 4.48 -18.81
C LEU A 188 -4.34 5.98 -19.11
N LEU A 189 -4.83 6.39 -20.30
CA LEU A 189 -4.91 7.80 -20.68
C LEU A 189 -5.80 8.61 -19.73
N SER A 190 -6.96 8.07 -19.36
CA SER A 190 -7.89 8.67 -18.37
C SER A 190 -7.18 8.97 -17.03
N GLY A 191 -6.36 8.03 -16.55
CA GLY A 191 -5.54 8.23 -15.35
C GLY A 191 -4.49 9.34 -15.49
N LEU A 192 -3.78 9.36 -16.63
CA LEU A 192 -2.77 10.39 -16.94
C LEU A 192 -3.41 11.79 -17.02
N GLU A 193 -4.50 11.94 -17.76
CA GLU A 193 -5.20 13.21 -17.92
C GLU A 193 -5.72 13.74 -16.59
N PHE A 194 -6.26 12.86 -15.73
CA PHE A 194 -6.70 13.22 -14.40
C PHE A 194 -5.54 13.74 -13.53
N ALA A 195 -4.38 13.09 -13.57
CA ALA A 195 -3.17 13.56 -12.87
C ALA A 195 -2.72 14.93 -13.37
N VAL A 196 -2.58 15.10 -14.70
CA VAL A 196 -2.19 16.37 -15.32
C VAL A 196 -3.13 17.49 -14.88
N LYS A 197 -4.44 17.26 -14.96
CA LYS A 197 -5.45 18.24 -14.55
C LYS A 197 -5.34 18.60 -13.07
N LYS A 198 -5.15 17.62 -12.19
CA LYS A 198 -4.99 17.85 -10.74
C LYS A 198 -3.69 18.61 -10.43
N MET A 199 -2.58 18.24 -11.06
CA MET A 199 -1.28 18.87 -10.85
C MET A 199 -1.21 20.28 -11.41
N ASN A 200 -1.76 20.51 -12.60
CA ASN A 200 -1.82 21.85 -13.19
C ASN A 200 -2.75 22.78 -12.40
N ARG A 201 -3.83 22.26 -11.80
CA ARG A 201 -4.66 23.01 -10.83
C ARG A 201 -3.90 23.38 -9.54
N ASN A 202 -2.85 22.64 -9.22
CA ASN A 202 -1.93 22.92 -8.13
C ASN A 202 -0.70 23.72 -8.59
N GLY A 203 -0.73 24.23 -9.83
CA GLY A 203 0.23 25.16 -10.42
C GLY A 203 1.50 24.51 -10.99
N ARG A 204 1.41 23.23 -11.39
CA ARG A 204 2.38 22.63 -12.31
C ARG A 204 2.10 23.06 -13.76
N ASN A 205 3.09 22.94 -14.63
CA ASN A 205 2.96 23.22 -16.06
C ASN A 205 3.28 21.96 -16.88
N ILE A 206 2.37 20.99 -16.81
CA ILE A 206 2.49 19.71 -17.51
C ILE A 206 1.67 19.76 -18.80
N LYS A 207 2.30 19.44 -19.92
CA LYS A 207 1.63 19.26 -21.23
C LYS A 207 1.70 17.80 -21.62
N LEU A 208 0.54 17.21 -21.91
CA LEU A 208 0.41 15.83 -22.33
C LEU A 208 0.00 15.79 -23.80
N ASP A 209 0.93 15.37 -24.67
CA ASP A 209 0.63 15.06 -26.07
C ASP A 209 0.40 13.56 -26.20
N VAL A 210 -0.55 13.18 -27.04
CA VAL A 210 -0.99 11.79 -27.15
C VAL A 210 -0.85 11.31 -28.59
N ILE A 211 -0.28 10.12 -28.76
CA ILE A 211 -0.23 9.38 -30.03
C ILE A 211 -1.02 8.09 -29.87
N ASN A 212 -2.01 7.90 -30.73
CA ASN A 212 -2.69 6.62 -30.88
C ASN A 212 -1.84 5.65 -31.71
N SER A 213 -1.35 4.57 -31.08
CA SER A 213 -0.59 3.48 -31.70
C SER A 213 -1.47 2.59 -32.60
N GLU A 214 -2.80 2.65 -32.44
CA GLU A 214 -3.80 1.82 -33.12
C GLU A 214 -3.59 0.31 -32.96
N SER A 215 -2.83 -0.11 -31.94
CA SER A 215 -2.34 -1.48 -31.77
C SER A 215 -1.47 -1.99 -32.94
N LYS A 216 -0.93 -1.09 -33.79
CA LYS A 216 -0.20 -1.42 -35.03
C LYS A 216 1.21 -0.82 -35.02
N MET A 217 2.23 -1.68 -34.97
CA MET A 217 3.63 -1.28 -34.88
C MET A 217 4.08 -0.27 -35.96
N PRO A 218 3.84 -0.50 -37.26
CA PRO A 218 4.36 0.42 -38.28
C PRO A 218 3.71 1.80 -38.22
N VAL A 219 2.43 1.86 -37.82
CA VAL A 219 1.68 3.10 -37.64
C VAL A 219 2.22 3.89 -36.46
N MET A 220 2.46 3.21 -35.33
CA MET A 220 3.05 3.79 -34.13
C MET A 220 4.43 4.40 -34.44
N VAL A 221 5.34 3.61 -35.02
CA VAL A 221 6.71 4.05 -35.31
C VAL A 221 6.72 5.30 -36.18
N LYS A 222 5.91 5.33 -37.26
CA LYS A 222 5.81 6.49 -38.14
C LYS A 222 5.33 7.74 -37.39
N LYS A 223 4.21 7.66 -36.67
CA LYS A 223 3.63 8.80 -35.95
C LYS A 223 4.56 9.34 -34.86
N VAL A 224 5.24 8.44 -34.15
CA VAL A 224 6.19 8.82 -33.10
C VAL A 224 7.41 9.51 -33.71
N LEU A 225 8.00 8.99 -34.78
CA LEU A 225 9.12 9.63 -35.46
C LEU A 225 8.77 11.04 -35.98
N ASP A 226 7.62 11.18 -36.64
CA ASP A 226 7.15 12.49 -37.13
C ASP A 226 7.03 13.49 -35.97
N ARG A 227 6.48 13.05 -34.83
CA ARG A 227 6.30 13.91 -33.65
C ARG A 227 7.60 14.26 -32.93
N LEU A 228 8.51 13.30 -32.76
CA LEU A 228 9.80 13.51 -32.11
C LEU A 228 10.76 14.34 -32.97
N ASN A 229 10.53 14.44 -34.28
CA ASN A 229 11.27 15.33 -35.16
C ASN A 229 10.76 16.79 -35.09
N SER A 230 9.48 17.00 -34.77
CA SER A 230 8.88 18.34 -34.71
C SER A 230 8.90 18.98 -33.32
N THR A 231 9.00 18.19 -32.25
CA THR A 231 8.77 18.68 -30.88
C THR A 231 9.67 17.94 -29.88
N GLY A 232 10.29 18.71 -28.97
CA GLY A 232 11.06 18.16 -27.86
C GLY A 232 10.16 17.75 -26.69
N TYR A 233 10.44 16.58 -26.10
CA TYR A 233 9.75 16.04 -24.94
C TYR A 233 10.72 15.74 -23.81
N ASN A 234 10.23 15.84 -22.57
CA ASN A 234 10.98 15.49 -21.38
C ASN A 234 10.85 14.00 -21.04
N LEU A 235 9.76 13.37 -21.49
CA LEU A 235 9.40 12.01 -21.15
C LEU A 235 8.51 11.40 -22.24
N ILE A 236 8.70 10.12 -22.50
CA ILE A 236 7.75 9.29 -23.23
C ILE A 236 7.13 8.30 -22.23
N VAL A 237 5.80 8.16 -22.28
CA VAL A 237 5.05 7.17 -21.49
C VAL A 237 4.37 6.20 -22.46
N GLY A 238 4.49 4.90 -22.19
CA GLY A 238 3.99 3.83 -23.05
C GLY A 238 5.11 2.92 -23.54
N GLU A 239 4.86 2.00 -24.46
CA GLU A 239 3.55 1.49 -24.87
C GLU A 239 3.04 0.52 -23.78
N LEU A 240 1.92 -0.17 -24.02
CA LEU A 240 1.39 -1.17 -23.09
C LEU A 240 1.92 -2.58 -23.37
N ARG A 241 2.03 -2.94 -24.64
CA ARG A 241 2.44 -4.25 -25.15
C ARG A 241 3.96 -4.32 -25.27
N SER A 242 4.54 -5.49 -24.98
CA SER A 242 5.98 -5.66 -24.91
C SER A 242 6.71 -5.40 -26.22
N ASP A 243 6.21 -5.96 -27.33
CA ASP A 243 6.76 -5.74 -28.68
C ASP A 243 6.76 -4.24 -29.05
N ALA A 244 5.65 -3.55 -28.80
CA ALA A 244 5.48 -2.13 -29.11
C ALA A 244 6.35 -1.24 -28.24
N THR A 245 6.50 -1.62 -26.97
CA THR A 245 7.42 -0.96 -26.03
C THR A 245 8.87 -1.14 -26.46
N ALA A 246 9.29 -2.32 -26.91
CA ALA A 246 10.65 -2.55 -27.39
C ALA A 246 10.98 -1.68 -28.62
N ALA A 247 10.04 -1.54 -29.57
CA ALA A 247 10.21 -0.64 -30.70
C ALA A 247 10.28 0.85 -30.25
N LEU A 248 9.39 1.25 -29.33
CA LEU A 248 9.39 2.61 -28.78
C LEU A 248 10.66 2.92 -27.98
N ALA A 249 11.22 1.94 -27.27
CA ALA A 249 12.49 2.01 -26.56
C ALA A 249 13.66 2.35 -27.50
N GLY A 250 13.70 1.71 -28.67
CA GLY A 250 14.68 2.05 -29.71
C GLY A 250 14.57 3.50 -30.18
N LEU A 251 13.33 3.99 -30.42
CA LEU A 251 13.09 5.38 -30.82
C LEU A 251 13.49 6.38 -29.73
N ALA A 252 13.12 6.10 -28.48
CA ALA A 252 13.45 6.91 -27.32
C ALA A 252 14.97 6.99 -27.11
N ALA A 253 15.68 5.87 -27.28
CA ALA A 253 17.13 5.80 -27.18
C ALA A 253 17.84 6.69 -28.22
N VAL A 254 17.41 6.65 -29.48
CA VAL A 254 17.98 7.51 -30.56
C VAL A 254 17.78 8.99 -30.25
N LYS A 255 16.67 9.35 -29.59
CA LYS A 255 16.36 10.74 -29.24
C LYS A 255 16.87 11.17 -27.86
N ASN A 256 17.47 10.27 -27.08
CA ASN A 256 17.91 10.49 -25.70
C ASN A 256 16.79 11.00 -24.78
N ILE A 257 15.55 10.49 -24.96
CA ILE A 257 14.40 10.86 -24.13
C ILE A 257 14.08 9.68 -23.22
N PRO A 258 13.90 9.88 -21.91
CA PRO A 258 13.51 8.78 -21.03
C PRO A 258 12.15 8.21 -21.46
N LEU A 259 12.05 6.88 -21.47
CA LEU A 259 10.84 6.11 -21.72
C LEU A 259 10.45 5.41 -20.42
N VAL A 260 9.22 5.61 -19.97
CA VAL A 260 8.62 4.84 -18.88
C VAL A 260 7.51 3.96 -19.42
N SER A 261 7.73 2.65 -19.41
CA SER A 261 6.70 1.65 -19.76
C SER A 261 5.95 1.22 -18.50
N PRO A 262 4.62 1.40 -18.44
CA PRO A 262 3.84 1.10 -17.24
C PRO A 262 3.49 -0.38 -17.10
N THR A 263 3.36 -1.14 -18.20
CA THR A 263 2.74 -2.49 -18.18
C THR A 263 3.51 -3.57 -18.91
N ALA A 264 4.50 -3.25 -19.76
CA ALA A 264 5.21 -4.28 -20.53
C ALA A 264 5.88 -5.31 -19.59
N SER A 265 5.68 -6.61 -19.85
CA SER A 265 6.09 -7.72 -18.98
C SER A 265 7.31 -8.50 -19.48
N THR A 266 7.73 -8.28 -20.73
CA THR A 266 8.87 -9.02 -21.30
C THR A 266 10.18 -8.56 -20.68
N ASN A 267 11.07 -9.51 -20.42
CA ASN A 267 12.37 -9.27 -19.83
C ASN A 267 13.29 -8.45 -20.76
N ASN A 268 14.27 -7.75 -20.19
CA ASN A 268 15.33 -7.01 -20.91
C ASN A 268 14.86 -5.86 -21.82
N ILE A 269 13.59 -5.42 -21.80
CA ILE A 269 13.16 -4.21 -22.53
C ILE A 269 13.96 -2.98 -22.04
N SER A 270 14.20 -2.89 -20.73
CA SER A 270 14.98 -1.81 -20.15
C SER A 270 16.49 -1.89 -20.47
N ASP A 271 16.98 -3.05 -20.94
CA ASP A 271 18.37 -3.23 -21.38
C ASP A 271 18.62 -2.67 -22.79
N ILE A 272 17.56 -2.41 -23.57
CA ILE A 272 17.67 -1.78 -24.90
C ILE A 272 18.43 -0.45 -24.80
N SER A 273 18.23 0.30 -23.71
CA SER A 273 18.90 1.58 -23.50
C SER A 273 18.81 2.07 -22.06
N ARG A 274 19.82 2.83 -21.62
CA ARG A 274 19.82 3.53 -20.31
C ARG A 274 18.66 4.51 -20.11
N PHE A 275 17.97 4.88 -21.19
CA PHE A 275 16.82 5.77 -21.16
C PHE A 275 15.51 5.03 -20.88
N VAL A 276 15.50 3.71 -20.80
CA VAL A 276 14.28 2.90 -20.69
C VAL A 276 14.10 2.41 -19.26
N PHE A 277 12.90 2.64 -18.72
CA PHE A 277 12.49 2.25 -17.38
C PHE A 277 11.19 1.44 -17.48
N GLN A 278 11.20 0.24 -16.91
CA GLN A 278 10.07 -0.67 -16.92
C GLN A 278 9.44 -0.70 -15.52
N MET A 279 8.26 -0.11 -15.38
CA MET A 279 7.57 0.01 -14.08
C MET A 279 6.81 -1.25 -13.71
N ASN A 280 6.50 -2.10 -14.68
CA ASN A 280 5.93 -3.40 -14.40
C ASN A 280 7.03 -4.42 -14.02
N THR A 281 6.69 -5.36 -13.14
CA THR A 281 7.58 -6.48 -12.84
C THR A 281 7.42 -7.52 -13.93
N THR A 282 8.53 -8.00 -14.49
CA THR A 282 8.51 -8.92 -15.65
C THR A 282 8.04 -10.31 -15.26
N SER A 283 7.47 -11.05 -16.22
CA SER A 283 7.06 -12.45 -16.04
C SER A 283 8.24 -13.33 -15.59
N TYR A 284 9.43 -13.08 -16.14
CA TYR A 284 10.70 -13.68 -15.72
C TYR A 284 11.02 -13.37 -14.26
N SER A 285 11.02 -12.09 -13.87
CA SER A 285 11.40 -11.67 -12.51
C SER A 285 10.42 -12.17 -11.46
N MET A 286 9.11 -12.10 -11.73
CA MET A 286 8.10 -12.68 -10.83
C MET A 286 8.30 -14.19 -10.68
N SER A 287 8.56 -14.90 -11.78
CA SER A 287 8.75 -16.35 -11.73
C SER A 287 10.05 -16.75 -11.02
N LYS A 288 11.10 -15.94 -11.16
CA LYS A 288 12.34 -16.04 -10.38
C LYS A 288 12.06 -15.84 -8.88
N MET A 289 11.26 -14.84 -8.52
CA MET A 289 10.92 -14.54 -7.13
C MET A 289 10.06 -15.63 -6.47
N ILE A 290 9.06 -16.17 -7.16
CA ILE A 290 8.21 -17.22 -6.58
C ILE A 290 8.98 -18.55 -6.45
N ALA A 291 9.89 -18.86 -7.37
CA ALA A 291 10.82 -19.99 -7.22
C ALA A 291 11.72 -19.80 -5.99
N GLU A 292 12.33 -18.61 -5.86
CA GLU A 292 13.18 -18.28 -4.72
C GLU A 292 12.41 -18.35 -3.41
N TYR A 293 11.18 -17.82 -3.37
CA TYR A 293 10.31 -17.93 -2.20
C TYR A 293 9.95 -19.39 -1.89
N ALA A 294 9.57 -20.19 -2.89
CA ALA A 294 9.24 -21.59 -2.67
C ALA A 294 10.42 -22.40 -2.11
N ILE A 295 11.64 -22.13 -2.60
CA ILE A 295 12.84 -22.85 -2.18
C ILE A 295 13.33 -22.33 -0.83
N ASP A 296 13.58 -21.03 -0.72
CA ASP A 296 14.17 -20.45 0.47
C ASP A 296 13.15 -20.40 1.60
N SER A 297 11.93 -19.92 1.36
CA SER A 297 10.94 -19.74 2.42
C SER A 297 10.09 -20.97 2.71
N LEU A 298 9.78 -21.80 1.70
CA LEU A 298 8.94 -23.00 1.90
C LEU A 298 9.73 -24.32 1.93
N ASN A 299 11.04 -24.28 1.69
CA ASN A 299 11.93 -25.45 1.62
C ASN A 299 11.54 -26.49 0.56
N TYR A 300 10.85 -26.08 -0.52
CA TYR A 300 10.54 -26.94 -1.65
C TYR A 300 11.81 -27.20 -2.49
N LYS A 301 11.96 -28.43 -2.97
CA LYS A 301 13.16 -28.89 -3.70
C LYS A 301 12.86 -29.47 -5.07
N THR A 302 11.66 -29.98 -5.26
CA THR A 302 11.25 -30.69 -6.48
C THR A 302 9.99 -30.09 -7.06
N PHE A 303 10.03 -29.81 -8.36
CA PHE A 303 8.97 -29.08 -9.05
C PHE A 303 8.56 -29.76 -10.35
N ALA A 304 7.29 -29.58 -10.74
CA ALA A 304 6.84 -29.79 -12.11
C ALA A 304 6.21 -28.51 -12.65
N VAL A 305 6.17 -28.34 -13.97
CA VAL A 305 5.65 -27.12 -14.61
C VAL A 305 4.65 -27.49 -15.70
N ILE A 306 3.51 -26.78 -15.74
CA ILE A 306 2.57 -26.79 -16.87
C ILE A 306 2.34 -25.34 -17.28
N ALA A 307 2.75 -24.99 -18.50
CA ALA A 307 2.73 -23.61 -18.97
C ALA A 307 2.16 -23.49 -20.40
N PRO A 308 1.51 -22.35 -20.74
CA PRO A 308 1.14 -22.07 -22.12
C PRO A 308 2.38 -21.82 -22.97
N ALA A 309 2.36 -22.24 -24.24
CA ALA A 309 3.38 -21.95 -25.24
C ALA A 309 3.27 -20.51 -25.77
N SER A 310 3.26 -19.53 -24.87
CA SER A 310 3.19 -18.09 -25.14
C SER A 310 4.50 -17.39 -24.72
N GLU A 311 4.67 -16.11 -25.07
CA GLU A 311 5.83 -15.32 -24.64
C GLU A 311 5.91 -15.24 -23.11
N ASP A 312 4.82 -14.86 -22.43
CA ASP A 312 4.76 -14.80 -20.96
C ASP A 312 4.99 -16.19 -20.32
N GLY A 313 4.47 -17.26 -20.93
CA GLY A 313 4.72 -18.63 -20.48
C GLY A 313 6.20 -18.99 -20.56
N ASN A 314 6.86 -18.68 -21.68
CA ASN A 314 8.29 -18.91 -21.88
C ASN A 314 9.15 -18.14 -20.87
N GLU A 315 8.89 -16.85 -20.68
CA GLU A 315 9.59 -16.03 -19.69
C GLU A 315 9.40 -16.57 -18.27
N SER A 316 8.18 -17.01 -17.94
CA SER A 316 7.86 -17.55 -16.62
C SER A 316 8.60 -18.86 -16.35
N VAL A 317 8.57 -19.81 -17.29
CA VAL A 317 9.29 -21.08 -17.15
C VAL A 317 10.79 -20.86 -17.06
N THR A 318 11.34 -19.94 -17.86
CA THR A 318 12.77 -19.60 -17.87
C THR A 318 13.19 -19.05 -16.51
N GLY A 319 12.54 -17.99 -16.02
CA GLY A 319 12.87 -17.37 -14.74
C GLY A 319 12.71 -18.32 -13.55
N PHE A 320 11.67 -19.15 -13.57
CA PHE A 320 11.45 -20.18 -12.54
C PHE A 320 12.56 -21.23 -12.55
N THR A 321 12.82 -21.85 -13.70
CA THR A 321 13.77 -22.96 -13.84
C THR A 321 15.19 -22.52 -13.56
N GLU A 322 15.60 -21.34 -14.05
CA GLU A 322 16.93 -20.79 -13.77
C GLU A 322 17.17 -20.63 -12.27
N LYS A 323 16.20 -20.08 -11.52
CA LYS A 323 16.33 -19.95 -10.06
C LYS A 323 16.33 -21.30 -9.35
N VAL A 324 15.52 -22.25 -9.79
CA VAL A 324 15.51 -23.62 -9.24
C VAL A 324 16.88 -24.27 -9.38
N VAL A 325 17.50 -24.16 -10.56
CA VAL A 325 18.85 -24.69 -10.83
C VAL A 325 19.92 -23.91 -10.06
N GLU A 326 19.85 -22.58 -10.03
CA GLU A 326 20.75 -21.70 -9.26
C GLU A 326 20.81 -22.11 -7.78
N LYS A 327 19.68 -22.55 -7.21
CA LYS A 327 19.55 -23.00 -5.81
C LYS A 327 19.84 -24.50 -5.61
N GLY A 328 20.22 -25.24 -6.64
CA GLY A 328 20.52 -26.68 -6.56
C GLY A 328 19.28 -27.57 -6.39
N CYS A 329 18.10 -27.07 -6.75
CA CYS A 329 16.83 -27.81 -6.75
C CYS A 329 16.52 -28.38 -8.15
N SER A 330 15.42 -29.12 -8.31
CA SER A 330 15.13 -29.83 -9.56
C SER A 330 13.73 -29.56 -10.09
N VAL A 331 13.64 -29.20 -11.37
CA VAL A 331 12.40 -29.28 -12.15
C VAL A 331 12.36 -30.64 -12.84
N LEU A 332 11.48 -31.53 -12.41
CA LEU A 332 11.39 -32.90 -12.91
C LEU A 332 10.79 -32.94 -14.31
N SER A 333 9.70 -32.20 -14.56
CA SER A 333 9.11 -32.07 -15.90
C SER A 333 8.59 -30.66 -16.17
N THR A 334 8.63 -30.29 -17.45
CA THR A 334 8.10 -29.03 -17.98
C THR A 334 7.25 -29.35 -19.19
N GLU A 335 5.95 -29.14 -19.07
CA GLU A 335 4.99 -29.44 -20.13
C GLU A 335 4.35 -28.17 -20.68
N TRP A 336 4.18 -28.15 -22.00
CA TRP A 336 3.66 -27.02 -22.74
C TRP A 336 2.29 -27.36 -23.35
N TYR A 337 1.42 -26.35 -23.41
CA TYR A 337 0.14 -26.45 -24.10
C TYR A 337 -0.13 -25.22 -24.98
N TYR A 338 -0.89 -25.40 -26.06
CA TYR A 338 -1.41 -24.31 -26.89
C TYR A 338 -2.85 -23.99 -26.54
N GLU A 339 -3.64 -25.03 -26.26
CA GLU A 339 -5.03 -24.94 -25.81
C GLU A 339 -5.17 -25.73 -24.51
N ALA A 340 -5.96 -25.20 -23.57
CA ALA A 340 -6.09 -25.80 -22.25
C ALA A 340 -7.06 -27.00 -22.18
N TYR A 341 -7.77 -27.32 -23.27
CA TYR A 341 -8.90 -28.27 -23.25
C TYR A 341 -8.51 -29.73 -22.94
N ASP A 342 -7.38 -30.20 -23.46
CA ASP A 342 -6.89 -31.58 -23.26
C ASP A 342 -5.41 -31.57 -22.89
N LEU A 343 -5.14 -31.74 -21.60
CA LEU A 343 -3.81 -31.80 -20.99
C LEU A 343 -3.45 -33.22 -20.56
N ASN A 344 -4.20 -34.24 -20.99
CA ASN A 344 -4.02 -35.62 -20.55
C ASN A 344 -2.58 -36.09 -20.78
N LYS A 345 -2.04 -35.86 -21.99
CA LYS A 345 -0.67 -36.28 -22.36
C LYS A 345 0.40 -35.59 -21.51
N GLN A 346 0.24 -34.29 -21.26
CA GLN A 346 1.15 -33.49 -20.45
C GLN A 346 1.16 -34.01 -19.02
N ILE A 347 -0.02 -34.21 -18.44
CA ILE A 347 -0.16 -34.68 -17.06
C ILE A 347 0.37 -36.12 -16.92
N GLN A 348 0.12 -37.00 -17.90
CA GLN A 348 0.68 -38.35 -17.92
C GLN A 348 2.21 -38.34 -17.94
N ARG A 349 2.85 -37.51 -18.78
CA ARG A 349 4.32 -37.39 -18.81
C ARG A 349 4.90 -36.90 -17.48
N ILE A 350 4.23 -35.95 -16.84
CA ILE A 350 4.61 -35.50 -15.48
C ILE A 350 4.56 -36.69 -14.52
N ARG A 351 3.47 -37.46 -14.55
CA ARG A 351 3.30 -38.64 -13.69
C ARG A 351 4.34 -39.73 -13.96
N GLU A 352 4.60 -40.07 -15.21
CA GLU A 352 5.64 -41.04 -15.61
C GLU A 352 7.01 -40.62 -15.07
N LYS A 353 7.35 -39.34 -15.22
CA LYS A 353 8.65 -38.80 -14.79
C LYS A 353 8.78 -38.73 -13.27
N ILE A 354 7.70 -38.45 -12.56
CA ILE A 354 7.62 -38.49 -11.09
C ILE A 354 7.76 -39.94 -10.58
N LEU A 355 7.10 -40.90 -11.22
CA LEU A 355 7.12 -42.29 -10.77
C LEU A 355 8.39 -43.05 -11.20
N GLY A 356 9.19 -42.50 -12.13
CA GLY A 356 10.35 -43.16 -12.69
C GLY A 356 9.99 -44.40 -13.53
N ILE A 357 8.73 -44.52 -13.95
CA ILE A 357 8.22 -45.65 -14.72
C ILE A 357 8.35 -45.30 -16.20
N CYS A 358 9.37 -45.84 -16.86
CA CYS A 358 9.40 -45.92 -18.32
C CYS A 358 8.61 -47.17 -18.70
N SER A 359 7.43 -46.96 -19.32
CA SER A 359 6.67 -47.97 -20.05
C SER A 359 6.49 -49.32 -19.36
N LEU A 360 5.34 -49.58 -18.73
CA LEU A 360 4.70 -50.91 -18.66
C LEU A 360 3.28 -50.75 -18.09
N GLU A 361 2.31 -51.27 -18.84
CA GLU A 361 0.89 -51.50 -18.50
C GLU A 361 0.18 -50.42 -17.66
N ILE A 362 -0.17 -49.35 -18.36
CA ILE A 362 -0.82 -48.13 -17.85
C ILE A 362 -2.18 -48.39 -17.18
N ASP A 363 -2.88 -49.47 -17.47
CA ASP A 363 -4.28 -49.65 -17.00
C ASP A 363 -4.42 -50.06 -15.52
N GLU A 364 -3.41 -50.69 -14.91
CA GLU A 364 -3.50 -51.15 -13.51
C GLU A 364 -3.17 -50.06 -12.48
N TYR A 365 -2.51 -48.98 -12.92
CA TYR A 365 -2.02 -47.86 -12.09
C TYR A 365 -2.76 -46.54 -12.33
N MET A 366 -3.74 -46.52 -13.24
CA MET A 366 -4.54 -45.35 -13.63
C MET A 366 -5.88 -45.23 -12.89
N LEU A 367 -6.10 -46.01 -11.82
CA LEU A 367 -7.28 -45.81 -10.97
C LEU A 367 -7.08 -44.56 -10.09
N PRO A 368 -8.12 -43.69 -9.92
CA PRO A 368 -8.08 -42.45 -9.13
C PRO A 368 -7.57 -42.55 -7.67
N ASP A 369 -7.36 -43.76 -7.14
CA ASP A 369 -6.95 -44.01 -5.74
C ASP A 369 -5.74 -44.97 -5.59
N SER A 370 -5.02 -45.28 -6.66
CA SER A 370 -3.95 -46.31 -6.63
C SER A 370 -2.58 -45.78 -6.16
N ILE A 371 -2.52 -45.23 -4.95
CA ILE A 371 -1.26 -45.05 -4.20
C ILE A 371 -0.86 -46.42 -3.62
N ARG A 372 -0.45 -47.37 -4.46
CA ARG A 372 0.17 -48.62 -4.00
C ARG A 372 1.69 -48.46 -4.02
N THR A 373 2.23 -48.07 -2.86
CA THR A 373 3.58 -48.38 -2.37
C THR A 373 4.70 -48.38 -3.42
N PHE A 374 4.99 -47.22 -3.97
CA PHE A 374 6.35 -46.81 -4.27
C PHE A 374 6.59 -45.48 -3.54
N GLN A 375 7.71 -45.32 -2.84
CA GLN A 375 8.21 -44.00 -2.47
C GLN A 375 8.70 -43.32 -3.75
N ALA A 376 7.75 -42.91 -4.61
CA ALA A 376 8.06 -42.02 -5.71
C ALA A 376 8.62 -40.71 -5.12
N PRO A 377 9.57 -40.03 -5.78
CA PRO A 377 9.91 -38.66 -5.42
C PRO A 377 8.65 -37.80 -5.51
N VAL A 378 8.04 -37.51 -4.36
CA VAL A 378 6.89 -36.61 -4.27
C VAL A 378 7.38 -35.24 -4.71
N ILE A 379 6.80 -34.68 -5.77
CA ILE A 379 7.06 -33.28 -6.12
C ILE A 379 6.48 -32.38 -5.02
N ASP A 380 7.27 -31.42 -4.57
CA ASP A 380 6.84 -30.50 -3.52
C ASP A 380 5.78 -29.52 -4.06
N ALA A 381 5.92 -29.10 -5.33
CA ALA A 381 4.98 -28.20 -5.96
C ALA A 381 4.86 -28.35 -7.49
N ILE A 382 3.69 -27.97 -8.02
CA ILE A 382 3.45 -27.76 -9.45
C ILE A 382 3.35 -26.25 -9.70
N PHE A 383 4.18 -25.74 -10.58
CA PHE A 383 4.14 -24.35 -11.05
C PHE A 383 3.22 -24.23 -12.28
N LEU A 384 2.22 -23.37 -12.15
CA LEU A 384 1.15 -23.13 -13.12
C LEU A 384 1.11 -21.63 -13.48
N PRO A 385 2.03 -21.13 -14.33
CA PRO A 385 2.01 -19.75 -14.84
C PRO A 385 0.94 -19.58 -15.93
N VAL A 386 -0.32 -19.85 -15.57
CA VAL A 386 -1.45 -19.89 -16.49
C VAL A 386 -2.21 -18.56 -16.49
N PRO A 387 -2.68 -18.08 -17.65
CA PRO A 387 -3.53 -16.90 -17.71
C PRO A 387 -4.90 -17.18 -17.09
N ASN A 388 -5.60 -16.13 -16.70
CA ASN A 388 -6.89 -16.23 -16.02
C ASN A 388 -7.93 -17.09 -16.80
N SER A 389 -7.92 -17.00 -18.13
CA SER A 389 -8.81 -17.76 -19.02
C SER A 389 -8.65 -19.28 -18.93
N ASP A 390 -7.46 -19.75 -18.58
CA ASP A 390 -7.11 -21.18 -18.69
C ASP A 390 -7.18 -21.89 -17.33
N ILE A 391 -7.21 -21.12 -16.24
CA ILE A 391 -7.11 -21.65 -14.87
C ILE A 391 -8.16 -22.73 -14.57
N GLU A 392 -9.43 -22.49 -14.92
CA GLU A 392 -10.51 -23.44 -14.65
C GLU A 392 -10.26 -24.79 -15.35
N SER A 393 -9.83 -24.75 -16.61
CA SER A 393 -9.59 -25.95 -17.42
C SER A 393 -8.33 -26.70 -16.98
N VAL A 394 -7.22 -25.97 -16.75
CA VAL A 394 -5.95 -26.56 -16.30
C VAL A 394 -6.10 -27.17 -14.91
N LEU A 395 -6.65 -26.40 -13.96
CA LEU A 395 -6.74 -26.83 -12.57
C LEU A 395 -7.66 -28.04 -12.40
N SER A 396 -8.79 -28.08 -13.10
CA SER A 396 -9.72 -29.22 -13.02
C SER A 396 -9.06 -30.51 -13.48
N GLN A 397 -8.26 -30.46 -14.55
CA GLN A 397 -7.52 -31.61 -15.04
C GLN A 397 -6.38 -31.99 -14.08
N VAL A 398 -5.56 -31.04 -13.61
CA VAL A 398 -4.50 -31.32 -12.63
C VAL A 398 -5.06 -31.95 -11.35
N SER A 399 -6.22 -31.48 -10.89
CA SER A 399 -6.89 -32.00 -9.69
C SER A 399 -7.45 -33.41 -9.90
N TYR A 400 -7.97 -33.71 -11.09
CA TYR A 400 -8.43 -35.05 -11.45
C TYR A 400 -7.34 -36.12 -11.27
N TYR A 401 -6.08 -35.80 -11.60
CA TYR A 401 -4.95 -36.72 -11.44
C TYR A 401 -4.38 -36.78 -10.01
N ASN A 402 -4.88 -35.94 -9.09
CA ASN A 402 -4.64 -35.99 -7.65
C ASN A 402 -3.15 -36.03 -7.25
N PHE A 403 -2.34 -35.13 -7.82
CA PHE A 403 -0.95 -34.96 -7.37
C PHE A 403 -0.92 -34.48 -5.91
N LYS A 404 -0.11 -35.14 -5.07
CA LYS A 404 0.18 -34.66 -3.71
C LYS A 404 1.24 -33.54 -3.73
N ALA A 405 0.92 -32.42 -4.38
CA ALA A 405 1.82 -31.28 -4.57
C ALA A 405 1.13 -29.97 -4.18
N ASN A 406 1.91 -28.99 -3.71
CA ASN A 406 1.39 -27.63 -3.54
C ASN A 406 1.30 -26.93 -4.90
N LEU A 407 0.43 -25.91 -5.01
CA LEU A 407 0.26 -25.16 -6.25
C LEU A 407 1.00 -23.83 -6.17
N LEU A 408 1.81 -23.55 -7.18
CA LEU A 408 2.46 -22.26 -7.39
C LEU A 408 1.88 -21.59 -8.64
N GLY A 409 1.58 -20.30 -8.59
CA GLY A 409 0.98 -19.56 -9.70
C GLY A 409 1.60 -18.18 -9.94
N THR A 410 1.16 -17.52 -11.01
CA THR A 410 1.50 -16.12 -11.34
C THR A 410 0.26 -15.20 -11.35
N TYR A 411 0.34 -14.04 -12.00
CA TYR A 411 -0.66 -12.98 -11.95
C TYR A 411 -2.06 -13.40 -12.44
N GLY A 412 -2.18 -14.42 -13.30
CA GLY A 412 -3.46 -14.93 -13.78
C GLY A 412 -4.41 -15.40 -12.67
N TRP A 413 -3.84 -15.80 -11.52
CA TRP A 413 -4.57 -16.26 -10.34
C TRP A 413 -5.16 -15.14 -9.48
N ASN A 414 -4.83 -13.87 -9.77
CA ASN A 414 -5.25 -12.72 -8.98
C ASN A 414 -6.72 -12.29 -9.24
N ASP A 415 -7.64 -13.25 -9.18
CA ASP A 415 -9.09 -13.05 -9.26
C ASP A 415 -9.80 -13.82 -8.15
N MET A 416 -10.22 -13.10 -7.12
CA MET A 416 -10.94 -13.68 -5.98
C MET A 416 -12.29 -14.30 -6.37
N SER A 417 -12.96 -13.81 -7.40
CA SER A 417 -14.24 -14.35 -7.83
C SER A 417 -14.06 -15.76 -8.43
N MET A 418 -13.00 -15.95 -9.20
CA MET A 418 -12.61 -17.25 -9.77
C MET A 418 -12.05 -18.18 -8.71
N LEU A 419 -11.15 -17.72 -7.84
CA LEU A 419 -10.60 -18.54 -6.74
C LEU A 419 -11.71 -19.10 -5.85
N ASN A 420 -12.72 -18.29 -5.54
CA ASN A 420 -13.88 -18.73 -4.77
C ASN A 420 -14.74 -19.78 -5.47
N LYS A 421 -14.78 -19.81 -6.81
CA LYS A 421 -15.46 -20.86 -7.58
C LYS A 421 -14.66 -22.17 -7.55
N LEU A 422 -13.34 -22.09 -7.66
CA LEU A 422 -12.43 -23.25 -7.79
C LEU A 422 -11.88 -23.75 -6.44
N SER A 423 -12.47 -23.29 -5.34
CA SER A 423 -11.87 -23.29 -4.01
C SER A 423 -11.37 -24.67 -3.52
N ALA A 424 -12.10 -25.77 -3.77
CA ALA A 424 -11.66 -27.10 -3.33
C ALA A 424 -10.33 -27.54 -3.97
N ASN A 425 -10.11 -27.17 -5.22
CA ASN A 425 -8.94 -27.57 -6.02
C ASN A 425 -7.79 -26.58 -5.90
N ALA A 426 -8.07 -25.33 -5.51
CA ALA A 426 -7.10 -24.26 -5.34
C ALA A 426 -6.59 -24.11 -3.90
N ASP A 427 -6.96 -25.01 -2.97
CA ASP A 427 -6.54 -24.89 -1.57
C ASP A 427 -5.01 -24.96 -1.43
N SER A 428 -4.43 -24.07 -0.63
CA SER A 428 -2.98 -23.92 -0.50
C SER A 428 -2.24 -23.41 -1.76
N LEU A 429 -2.94 -22.77 -2.70
CA LEU A 429 -2.30 -22.03 -3.78
C LEU A 429 -1.49 -20.85 -3.24
N VAL A 430 -0.22 -20.79 -3.63
CA VAL A 430 0.64 -19.60 -3.48
C VAL A 430 0.91 -19.03 -4.86
N PHE A 431 0.62 -17.76 -5.09
CA PHE A 431 0.86 -17.15 -6.40
C PHE A 431 1.45 -15.75 -6.28
N ILE A 432 2.24 -15.37 -7.27
CA ILE A 432 2.85 -14.04 -7.35
C ILE A 432 2.08 -13.14 -8.31
N SER A 433 1.88 -11.88 -7.94
CA SER A 433 1.29 -10.86 -8.79
C SER A 433 2.11 -9.57 -8.74
N GLU A 434 1.80 -8.61 -9.62
CA GLU A 434 2.40 -7.28 -9.50
C GLU A 434 2.07 -6.67 -8.13
N SER A 435 2.93 -5.76 -7.66
CA SER A 435 2.65 -5.02 -6.43
C SER A 435 1.36 -4.22 -6.59
N SER A 436 0.41 -4.42 -5.68
CA SER A 436 -0.89 -3.73 -5.69
C SER A 436 -0.95 -2.63 -4.64
N TYR A 437 -1.84 -1.69 -4.87
CA TYR A 437 -2.15 -0.60 -3.96
C TYR A 437 -2.59 -1.10 -2.57
N ASP A 438 -2.28 -0.30 -1.56
CA ASP A 438 -2.79 -0.44 -0.19
C ASP A 438 -4.08 0.38 -0.04
N ALA A 439 -5.16 -0.27 0.37
CA ALA A 439 -6.47 0.35 0.53
C ALA A 439 -6.50 1.37 1.68
N ASP A 440 -5.59 1.24 2.66
CA ASP A 440 -5.50 2.16 3.79
C ASP A 440 -4.59 3.37 3.49
N ASN A 441 -3.93 3.39 2.33
CA ASN A 441 -3.04 4.49 1.92
C ASN A 441 -3.85 5.80 1.76
N PRO A 442 -3.56 6.86 2.53
CA PRO A 442 -4.30 8.13 2.45
C PRO A 442 -4.24 8.78 1.06
N ARG A 443 -3.10 8.68 0.35
CA ARG A 443 -2.95 9.25 -1.00
C ARG A 443 -3.83 8.52 -2.01
N PHE A 444 -3.96 7.19 -1.87
CA PHE A 444 -4.86 6.38 -2.68
C PHE A 444 -6.32 6.74 -2.43
N ASN A 445 -6.71 6.85 -1.15
CA ASN A 445 -8.07 7.22 -0.76
C ASN A 445 -8.48 8.60 -1.27
N ASP A 446 -7.57 9.58 -1.21
CA ASP A 446 -7.77 10.91 -1.79
C ASP A 446 -7.99 10.84 -3.31
N PHE A 447 -7.15 10.07 -4.02
CA PHE A 447 -7.32 9.86 -5.46
C PHE A 447 -8.69 9.28 -5.79
N VAL A 448 -9.07 8.18 -5.14
CA VAL A 448 -10.36 7.51 -5.36
C VAL A 448 -11.53 8.47 -5.11
N PHE A 449 -11.48 9.26 -4.04
CA PHE A 449 -12.51 10.24 -3.72
C PHE A 449 -12.68 11.29 -4.83
N PHE A 450 -11.59 11.94 -5.25
CA PHE A 450 -11.66 12.99 -6.27
C PHE A 450 -11.97 12.42 -7.66
N PHE A 451 -11.43 11.25 -7.99
CA PHE A 451 -11.70 10.57 -9.26
C PHE A 451 -13.17 10.19 -9.35
N ARG A 452 -13.74 9.58 -8.31
CA ARG A 452 -15.16 9.23 -8.26
C ARG A 452 -16.07 10.44 -8.37
N LYS A 453 -15.70 11.56 -7.74
CA LYS A 453 -16.45 12.81 -7.83
C LYS A 453 -16.49 13.37 -9.25
N GLU A 454 -15.40 13.22 -10.00
CA GLU A 454 -15.30 13.75 -11.37
C GLU A 454 -15.87 12.79 -12.42
N MET A 455 -15.65 11.48 -12.25
CA MET A 455 -15.97 10.44 -13.23
C MET A 455 -17.27 9.67 -12.94
N ASN A 456 -17.90 9.91 -11.78
CA ASN A 456 -19.11 9.20 -11.30
C ASN A 456 -18.98 7.67 -11.21
N ARG A 457 -17.75 7.15 -11.09
CA ARG A 457 -17.45 5.73 -10.89
C ARG A 457 -16.13 5.54 -10.17
N ASN A 458 -15.88 4.33 -9.68
CA ASN A 458 -14.56 4.00 -9.14
C ASN A 458 -13.51 3.90 -10.27
N PRO A 459 -12.24 4.23 -9.97
CA PRO A 459 -11.15 4.07 -10.92
C PRO A 459 -10.85 2.58 -11.18
N LYS A 460 -10.40 2.27 -12.39
CA LYS A 460 -9.92 0.94 -12.79
C LYS A 460 -8.40 0.82 -12.57
N LYS A 461 -7.85 -0.41 -12.69
CA LYS A 461 -6.41 -0.71 -12.47
C LYS A 461 -5.48 0.22 -13.27
N LEU A 462 -5.71 0.36 -14.58
CA LEU A 462 -4.85 1.18 -15.45
C LEU A 462 -5.02 2.69 -15.21
N GLU A 463 -6.18 3.15 -14.75
CA GLU A 463 -6.37 4.55 -14.35
C GLU A 463 -5.58 4.88 -13.08
N ILE A 464 -5.56 3.95 -12.12
CA ILE A 464 -4.72 4.05 -10.91
C ILE A 464 -3.26 4.14 -11.33
N ILE A 465 -2.78 3.23 -12.20
CA ILE A 465 -1.39 3.21 -12.68
C ILE A 465 -1.03 4.52 -13.40
N GLY A 466 -1.90 5.03 -14.28
CA GLY A 466 -1.66 6.28 -15.00
C GLY A 466 -1.55 7.48 -14.06
N TYR A 467 -2.47 7.58 -13.09
CA TYR A 467 -2.42 8.65 -12.09
C TYR A 467 -1.17 8.54 -11.20
N ALA A 468 -0.87 7.32 -10.74
CA ALA A 468 0.27 7.01 -9.88
C ALA A 468 1.61 7.33 -10.53
N LEU A 469 1.75 7.03 -11.83
CA LEU A 469 2.98 7.28 -12.58
C LEU A 469 3.33 8.77 -12.59
N LEU A 470 2.38 9.65 -12.90
CA LEU A 470 2.64 11.09 -12.89
C LEU A 470 2.83 11.63 -11.48
N GLU A 471 2.13 11.07 -10.48
CA GLU A 471 2.33 11.44 -9.08
C GLU A 471 3.75 11.12 -8.61
N MET A 472 4.24 9.94 -8.95
CA MET A 472 5.62 9.52 -8.72
C MET A 472 6.62 10.45 -9.41
N LEU A 473 6.48 10.67 -10.71
CA LEU A 473 7.40 11.51 -11.49
C LEU A 473 7.45 12.93 -10.94
N ASP A 474 6.30 13.47 -10.55
CA ASP A 474 6.21 14.80 -9.94
C ASP A 474 6.88 14.84 -8.56
N SER A 475 6.69 13.80 -7.73
CA SER A 475 7.34 13.72 -6.42
C SER A 475 8.86 13.63 -6.55
N ILE A 476 9.36 12.73 -7.39
CA ILE A 476 10.81 12.52 -7.58
C ILE A 476 11.48 13.80 -8.09
N GLN A 477 10.84 14.52 -9.02
CA GLN A 477 11.35 15.79 -9.51
C GLN A 477 11.29 16.91 -8.46
N ARG A 478 10.27 16.88 -7.58
CA ARG A 478 10.16 17.79 -6.43
C ARG A 478 11.25 17.54 -5.40
N ASP A 479 11.60 16.29 -5.18
CA ASP A 479 12.65 15.92 -4.23
C ASP A 479 14.05 16.27 -4.79
N ASN A 480 14.23 16.15 -6.12
CA ASN A 480 15.49 16.36 -6.86
C ASN A 480 15.42 17.48 -7.94
N PRO A 481 15.24 18.77 -7.57
CA PRO A 481 15.11 19.90 -8.52
C PRO A 481 16.31 20.09 -9.44
N GLU A 482 17.51 19.81 -8.95
CA GLU A 482 18.76 20.09 -9.65
C GLU A 482 19.05 19.05 -10.73
N LYS A 483 18.36 17.91 -10.66
CA LYS A 483 18.56 16.77 -11.54
C LYS A 483 17.59 16.85 -12.71
N SER A 484 18.06 16.42 -13.87
CA SER A 484 17.14 16.12 -14.97
C SER A 484 16.21 14.97 -14.56
N LEU A 485 15.02 14.88 -15.17
CA LEU A 485 14.08 13.79 -14.88
C LEU A 485 14.72 12.41 -15.08
N LEU A 486 15.56 12.27 -16.11
CA LEU A 486 16.31 11.04 -16.35
C LEU A 486 17.25 10.71 -15.20
N GLN A 487 18.01 11.69 -14.70
CA GLN A 487 18.93 11.46 -13.60
C GLN A 487 18.17 11.12 -12.32
N ALA A 488 17.09 11.84 -12.03
CA ALA A 488 16.26 11.56 -10.86
C ALA A 488 15.62 10.16 -10.92
N LEU A 489 15.16 9.72 -12.10
CA LEU A 489 14.68 8.35 -12.34
C LEU A 489 15.79 7.30 -12.22
N SER A 490 17.00 7.59 -12.73
CA SER A 490 18.13 6.66 -12.69
C SER A 490 18.64 6.41 -11.27
N GLU A 491 18.51 7.40 -10.39
CA GLU A 491 18.91 7.32 -8.99
C GLU A 491 17.79 6.80 -8.07
N MET A 492 16.55 6.74 -8.56
CA MET A 492 15.41 6.21 -7.81
C MET A 492 15.54 4.69 -7.67
N LYS A 493 15.84 4.22 -6.45
CA LYS A 493 15.88 2.78 -6.13
C LYS A 493 14.54 2.25 -5.65
N GLU A 494 13.85 2.97 -4.77
CA GLU A 494 12.56 2.58 -4.21
C GLU A 494 11.59 3.76 -4.23
N TYR A 495 10.32 3.49 -4.51
CA TYR A 495 9.24 4.45 -4.38
C TYR A 495 7.97 3.75 -3.91
N ASP A 496 7.37 4.27 -2.83
CA ASP A 496 6.06 3.83 -2.37
C ASP A 496 4.99 4.52 -3.23
N SER A 497 4.52 3.86 -4.29
CA SER A 497 3.48 4.41 -5.18
C SER A 497 2.09 4.01 -4.68
N ILE A 498 1.10 4.87 -4.94
CA ILE A 498 -0.30 4.57 -4.68
C ILE A 498 -0.82 3.36 -5.47
N SER A 499 -0.11 2.91 -6.51
CA SER A 499 -0.48 1.73 -7.31
C SER A 499 0.17 0.45 -6.79
N GLY A 500 1.08 0.54 -5.84
CA GLY A 500 1.95 -0.54 -5.37
C GLY A 500 3.38 -0.04 -5.20
N LYS A 501 4.21 -0.78 -4.46
CA LYS A 501 5.63 -0.42 -4.28
C LYS A 501 6.39 -0.60 -5.59
N ILE A 502 7.36 0.26 -5.84
CA ILE A 502 8.28 0.17 -6.96
C ILE A 502 9.70 0.03 -6.41
N PHE A 503 10.42 -0.95 -6.92
CA PHE A 503 11.84 -1.13 -6.62
C PHE A 503 12.59 -1.36 -7.94
N LEU A 504 13.40 -0.41 -8.38
CA LEU A 504 14.13 -0.51 -9.63
C LEU A 504 15.50 -1.15 -9.41
N ASP A 505 15.77 -2.20 -10.15
CA ASP A 505 17.09 -2.81 -10.20
C ASP A 505 18.08 -1.98 -11.03
N ASP A 506 19.31 -2.47 -11.18
CA ASP A 506 20.33 -1.80 -11.98
C ASP A 506 20.02 -1.79 -13.49
N LYS A 507 19.12 -2.70 -13.92
CA LYS A 507 18.57 -2.72 -15.27
C LYS A 507 17.40 -1.76 -15.44
N ARG A 508 16.96 -1.03 -14.41
CA ARG A 508 15.80 -0.12 -14.41
C ARG A 508 14.47 -0.85 -14.64
N SER A 509 14.39 -2.12 -14.24
CA SER A 509 13.16 -2.89 -14.19
C SER A 509 12.64 -2.96 -12.76
N ASN A 510 11.32 -2.87 -12.60
CA ASN A 510 10.69 -3.07 -11.30
C ASN A 510 10.85 -4.53 -10.84
N LEU A 511 11.22 -4.72 -9.58
CA LEU A 511 11.35 -6.00 -8.89
C LEU A 511 10.46 -6.09 -7.63
N SER A 512 9.40 -5.30 -7.58
CA SER A 512 8.40 -5.35 -6.51
C SER A 512 7.21 -6.19 -6.95
N ALA A 513 6.90 -7.22 -6.17
CA ALA A 513 5.77 -8.11 -6.43
C ALA A 513 5.09 -8.48 -5.11
N ASP A 514 3.88 -9.03 -5.19
CA ASP A 514 3.17 -9.52 -4.03
C ASP A 514 3.00 -11.03 -4.12
N ILE A 515 3.35 -11.72 -3.03
CA ILE A 515 3.08 -13.14 -2.84
C ILE A 515 1.74 -13.26 -2.12
N ASN A 516 0.82 -13.91 -2.80
CA ASN A 516 -0.54 -14.13 -2.36
C ASN A 516 -0.73 -15.60 -1.99
N MET A 517 -1.44 -15.85 -0.91
CA MET A 517 -1.70 -17.19 -0.38
C MET A 517 -3.20 -17.35 -0.22
N TYR A 518 -3.76 -18.33 -0.93
CA TYR A 518 -5.19 -18.59 -0.94
C TYR A 518 -5.56 -19.79 -0.07
N SER A 519 -6.66 -19.64 0.68
CA SER A 519 -7.25 -20.69 1.50
C SER A 519 -8.74 -20.80 1.20
N SER A 520 -9.14 -21.96 0.70
CA SER A 520 -10.53 -22.24 0.34
C SER A 520 -11.42 -22.32 1.57
N LYS A 521 -10.87 -22.87 2.66
CA LYS A 521 -11.54 -23.05 3.95
C LYS A 521 -11.93 -21.72 4.59
N ARG A 522 -11.06 -20.71 4.47
CA ARG A 522 -11.30 -19.37 5.02
C ARG A 522 -11.90 -18.41 3.99
N LYS A 523 -11.78 -18.70 2.69
CA LYS A 523 -12.02 -17.74 1.59
C LYS A 523 -11.24 -16.44 1.77
N ILE A 524 -10.01 -16.55 2.28
CA ILE A 524 -9.12 -15.43 2.56
C ILE A 524 -7.96 -15.49 1.58
N LEU A 525 -7.57 -14.31 1.09
CA LEU A 525 -6.32 -14.06 0.40
C LEU A 525 -5.39 -13.33 1.38
N ALA A 526 -4.38 -14.04 1.86
CA ALA A 526 -3.30 -13.39 2.60
C ALA A 526 -2.25 -12.89 1.61
N LYS A 527 -1.63 -11.76 1.92
CA LYS A 527 -0.75 -11.05 0.99
C LYS A 527 0.50 -10.59 1.74
N THR A 528 1.66 -10.80 1.13
CA THR A 528 2.92 -10.22 1.56
C THR A 528 3.64 -9.59 0.38
N ASN A 529 4.23 -8.41 0.57
CA ASN A 529 5.06 -7.81 -0.45
C ASN A 529 6.43 -8.47 -0.44
N TYR A 530 6.89 -8.91 -1.61
CA TYR A 530 8.19 -9.54 -1.80
C TYR A 530 9.08 -8.64 -2.65
N GLN A 531 10.23 -8.29 -2.09
CA GLN A 531 11.27 -7.53 -2.79
C GLN A 531 12.54 -8.38 -2.83
N ASN A 532 13.06 -8.63 -4.02
CA ASN A 532 14.34 -9.30 -4.17
C ASN A 532 15.47 -8.30 -3.92
N ARG A 533 15.83 -8.05 -2.63
CA ARG A 533 17.01 -7.24 -2.31
C ARG A 533 18.20 -8.17 -2.06
N PRO A 534 19.34 -7.97 -2.74
CA PRO A 534 20.60 -8.56 -2.31
C PRO A 534 20.90 -8.10 -0.88
N GLY A 535 20.82 -9.02 0.09
CA GLY A 535 21.17 -8.72 1.48
C GLY A 535 20.05 -8.30 2.43
N THR A 536 18.76 -8.25 2.03
CA THR A 536 17.70 -8.40 3.06
C THR A 536 17.67 -9.84 3.50
N ASN A 537 17.82 -10.05 4.80
CA ASN A 537 18.02 -11.33 5.44
C ASN A 537 16.73 -12.18 5.45
N ILE A 538 16.23 -12.58 4.28
CA ILE A 538 15.29 -13.71 4.15
C ILE A 538 15.99 -15.06 4.48
N PHE A 539 17.31 -15.00 4.75
CA PHE A 539 18.22 -16.13 4.92
C PHE A 539 18.38 -16.55 6.39
N GLU A 540 17.84 -15.81 7.35
CA GLU A 540 17.71 -16.33 8.71
C GLU A 540 16.79 -17.54 8.69
N ILE A 541 17.28 -18.67 9.22
CA ILE A 541 16.52 -19.92 9.33
C ILE A 541 15.16 -19.65 10.00
N SER A 542 15.11 -18.67 10.91
CA SER A 542 13.87 -18.21 11.55
C SER A 542 12.83 -17.68 10.57
N ASP A 543 13.19 -16.79 9.65
CA ASP A 543 12.24 -16.14 8.75
C ASP A 543 11.69 -17.16 7.73
N ARG A 544 12.49 -18.16 7.35
CA ARG A 544 12.04 -19.31 6.54
C ARG A 544 10.95 -20.11 7.24
N TYR A 545 11.21 -20.51 8.48
CA TYR A 545 10.21 -21.20 9.28
C TYR A 545 8.98 -20.35 9.56
N TYR A 546 9.14 -19.02 9.73
CA TYR A 546 8.00 -18.11 9.88
C TYR A 546 7.10 -18.14 8.62
N ASN A 547 7.69 -18.01 7.44
CA ASN A 547 6.94 -18.03 6.17
C ASN A 547 6.23 -19.36 5.95
N ALA A 548 6.90 -20.48 6.19
CA ALA A 548 6.28 -21.80 6.14
C ALA A 548 5.15 -21.96 7.18
N GLY A 549 5.32 -21.37 8.38
CA GLY A 549 4.28 -21.31 9.42
C GLY A 549 3.07 -20.50 8.97
N TYR A 550 3.30 -19.36 8.33
CA TYR A 550 2.27 -18.46 7.83
C TYR A 550 1.45 -19.06 6.70
N VAL A 551 2.10 -19.72 5.73
CA VAL A 551 1.38 -20.48 4.69
C VAL A 551 0.50 -21.56 5.33
N ASN A 552 1.02 -22.32 6.30
CA ASN A 552 0.25 -23.34 7.00
C ASN A 552 -0.92 -22.75 7.82
N GLU A 553 -0.73 -21.58 8.46
CA GLU A 553 -1.79 -20.89 9.21
C GLU A 553 -2.93 -20.46 8.28
N VAL A 554 -2.60 -19.80 7.16
CA VAL A 554 -3.57 -19.32 6.16
C VAL A 554 -4.34 -20.52 5.58
N THR A 555 -3.65 -21.60 5.25
CA THR A 555 -4.22 -22.84 4.70
C THR A 555 -4.84 -23.76 5.75
N CYS A 556 -4.97 -23.29 7.00
CA CYS A 556 -5.61 -23.98 8.12
C CYS A 556 -4.96 -25.32 8.48
N LYS A 557 -3.67 -25.49 8.19
CA LYS A 557 -2.81 -26.60 8.63
C LYS A 557 -2.15 -26.22 9.96
N TYR A 558 -2.95 -25.95 10.99
CA TYR A 558 -2.47 -25.30 12.23
C TYR A 558 -1.41 -26.11 12.99
N SER A 559 -1.43 -27.45 12.94
CA SER A 559 -0.37 -28.26 13.55
C SER A 559 0.99 -27.98 12.89
N ASN A 560 1.04 -28.03 11.55
CA ASN A 560 2.25 -27.70 10.80
C ASN A 560 2.65 -26.22 10.96
N ALA A 561 1.66 -25.33 11.15
CA ALA A 561 1.92 -23.92 11.40
C ALA A 561 2.61 -23.72 12.75
N ALA A 562 2.11 -24.38 13.80
CA ALA A 562 2.69 -24.32 15.14
C ALA A 562 4.13 -24.84 15.14
N ASP A 563 4.37 -26.02 14.54
CA ASP A 563 5.71 -26.61 14.43
C ASP A 563 6.70 -25.67 13.73
N ASN A 564 6.26 -25.03 12.65
CA ASN A 564 7.09 -24.09 11.93
C ASN A 564 7.32 -22.80 12.73
N TYR A 565 6.32 -22.20 13.35
CA TYR A 565 6.52 -21.03 14.19
C TYR A 565 7.40 -21.30 15.42
N LEU A 566 7.35 -22.51 16.00
CA LEU A 566 8.25 -22.92 17.08
C LEU A 566 9.70 -22.96 16.60
N LYS A 567 9.95 -23.61 15.46
CA LYS A 567 11.29 -23.63 14.85
C LYS A 567 11.76 -22.22 14.50
N SER A 568 10.86 -21.36 14.03
CA SER A 568 11.16 -19.96 13.75
C SER A 568 11.62 -19.22 15.00
N LEU A 569 10.88 -19.36 16.10
CA LEU A 569 11.20 -18.75 17.38
C LEU A 569 12.53 -19.26 17.94
N ASP A 570 12.77 -20.57 17.87
CA ASP A 570 14.02 -21.20 18.33
C ASP A 570 15.25 -20.66 17.57
N GLU A 571 15.17 -20.63 16.23
CA GLU A 571 16.25 -20.13 15.38
C GLU A 571 16.48 -18.63 15.54
N PHE A 572 15.41 -17.85 15.75
CA PHE A 572 15.54 -16.41 16.01
C PHE A 572 16.26 -16.15 17.32
N LYS A 573 15.89 -16.88 18.39
CA LYS A 573 16.54 -16.79 19.70
C LYS A 573 18.02 -17.15 19.63
N LYS A 574 18.38 -18.21 18.89
CA LYS A 574 19.79 -18.59 18.65
C LYS A 574 20.57 -17.47 17.94
N THR A 575 19.97 -16.85 16.94
CA THR A 575 20.62 -15.82 16.12
C THR A 575 20.91 -14.54 16.93
N VAL A 576 19.99 -14.16 17.82
CA VAL A 576 20.08 -12.91 18.58
C VAL A 576 21.01 -13.02 19.80
N ASN A 577 21.34 -14.23 20.26
CA ASN A 577 22.30 -14.50 21.36
C ASN A 577 22.12 -13.60 22.61
N LEU A 578 20.85 -13.33 22.97
CA LEU A 578 20.46 -12.54 24.15
C LEU A 578 19.85 -13.45 25.23
N PRO A 579 19.88 -13.04 26.51
CA PRO A 579 19.14 -13.72 27.57
C PRO A 579 17.64 -13.82 27.22
N ASP A 580 16.98 -14.93 27.61
CA ASP A 580 15.58 -15.21 27.26
C ASP A 580 14.63 -14.02 27.54
N SER A 581 14.83 -13.34 28.68
CA SER A 581 14.02 -12.18 29.10
C SER A 581 14.12 -10.96 28.17
N VAL A 582 15.25 -10.75 27.51
CA VAL A 582 15.47 -9.65 26.56
C VAL A 582 15.00 -10.09 25.17
N SER A 583 15.25 -11.34 24.79
CA SER A 583 14.80 -11.91 23.52
C SER A 583 13.27 -11.92 23.38
N ASP A 584 12.54 -12.19 24.46
CA ASP A 584 11.07 -12.26 24.43
C ASP A 584 10.41 -10.88 24.25
N SER A 585 11.14 -9.79 24.54
CA SER A 585 10.70 -8.41 24.33
C SER A 585 10.91 -7.90 22.89
N ASP A 586 11.66 -8.63 22.07
CA ASP A 586 11.90 -8.26 20.67
C ASP A 586 10.57 -8.27 19.88
N PRO A 587 10.28 -7.25 19.05
CA PRO A 587 9.06 -7.19 18.25
C PRO A 587 8.79 -8.43 17.39
N LYS A 588 9.83 -9.09 16.84
CA LYS A 588 9.70 -10.35 16.10
C LYS A 588 9.26 -11.50 17.02
N CYS A 589 9.88 -11.65 18.19
CA CYS A 589 9.47 -12.63 19.21
C CYS A 589 8.04 -12.41 19.69
N VAL A 590 7.66 -11.17 19.96
CA VAL A 590 6.29 -10.81 20.35
C VAL A 590 5.31 -11.21 19.25
N ASN A 591 5.62 -10.91 17.99
CA ASN A 591 4.77 -11.29 16.86
C ASN A 591 4.69 -12.82 16.68
N LEU A 592 5.81 -13.55 16.83
CA LEU A 592 5.86 -15.01 16.79
C LEU A 592 5.05 -15.65 17.91
N ASN A 593 5.19 -15.16 19.15
CA ASN A 593 4.39 -15.60 20.28
C ASN A 593 2.90 -15.32 20.05
N ARG A 594 2.53 -14.16 19.46
CA ARG A 594 1.14 -13.87 19.07
C ARG A 594 0.62 -14.89 18.05
N ARG A 595 1.42 -15.23 17.04
CA ARG A 595 1.08 -16.24 16.01
C ARG A 595 0.95 -17.64 16.60
N LEU A 596 1.87 -18.06 17.47
CA LEU A 596 1.81 -19.33 18.20
C LEU A 596 0.56 -19.41 19.08
N GLY A 597 0.28 -18.37 19.87
CA GLY A 597 -0.92 -18.28 20.69
C GLY A 597 -2.19 -18.42 19.84
N ASN A 598 -2.30 -17.68 18.74
CA ASN A 598 -3.41 -17.81 17.80
C ASN A 598 -3.49 -19.22 17.19
N THR A 599 -2.36 -19.84 16.86
CA THR A 599 -2.32 -21.16 16.21
C THR A 599 -2.77 -22.26 17.17
N TYR A 600 -2.27 -22.28 18.40
CA TYR A 600 -2.71 -23.22 19.44
C TYR A 600 -4.17 -22.97 19.86
N PHE A 601 -4.62 -21.72 19.86
CA PHE A 601 -6.02 -21.39 20.07
C PHE A 601 -6.91 -22.03 18.99
N MET A 602 -6.48 -22.01 17.72
CA MET A 602 -7.20 -22.66 16.63
C MET A 602 -7.13 -24.19 16.67
N LEU A 603 -6.11 -24.77 17.30
CA LEU A 603 -6.01 -26.22 17.56
C LEU A 603 -6.89 -26.68 18.74
N GLY A 604 -7.36 -25.75 19.58
CA GLY A 604 -8.09 -26.06 20.81
C GLY A 604 -7.20 -26.32 22.03
N ASP A 605 -5.87 -26.19 21.89
CA ASP A 605 -4.90 -26.33 22.98
C ASP A 605 -4.82 -25.02 23.80
N TYR A 606 -5.92 -24.68 24.48
CA TYR A 606 -6.08 -23.41 25.17
C TYR A 606 -5.02 -23.16 26.25
N LYS A 607 -4.55 -24.21 26.92
CA LYS A 607 -3.48 -24.12 27.91
C LYS A 607 -2.17 -23.61 27.31
N ILE A 608 -1.79 -24.11 26.13
CA ILE A 608 -0.57 -23.68 25.43
C ILE A 608 -0.79 -22.30 24.81
N ALA A 609 -1.96 -22.05 24.23
CA ALA A 609 -2.31 -20.74 23.68
C ALA A 609 -2.16 -19.62 24.71
N ARG A 610 -2.66 -19.86 25.93
CA ARG A 610 -2.56 -18.95 27.07
C ARG A 610 -1.12 -18.61 27.44
N GLN A 611 -0.24 -19.61 27.50
CA GLN A 611 1.19 -19.40 27.78
C GLN A 611 1.83 -18.42 26.79
N TYR A 612 1.49 -18.52 25.50
CA TYR A 612 2.02 -17.61 24.48
C TYR A 612 1.36 -16.23 24.50
N PHE A 613 0.06 -16.14 24.76
CA PHE A 613 -0.61 -14.84 24.92
C PHE A 613 -0.09 -14.08 26.14
N GLU A 614 0.15 -14.75 27.27
CA GLU A 614 0.75 -14.14 28.46
C GLU A 614 2.14 -13.57 28.17
N LYS A 615 2.98 -14.28 27.39
CA LYS A 615 4.26 -13.74 26.91
C LYS A 615 4.09 -12.45 26.11
N VAL A 616 3.07 -12.36 25.26
CA VAL A 616 2.78 -11.12 24.50
C VAL A 616 2.34 -9.99 25.43
N LEU A 617 1.42 -10.27 26.36
CA LEU A 617 0.85 -9.27 27.27
C LEU A 617 1.86 -8.71 28.28
N ASN A 618 2.91 -9.48 28.60
CA ASN A 618 4.03 -9.00 29.43
C ASN A 618 4.80 -7.85 28.78
N HIS A 619 4.78 -7.75 27.44
CA HIS A 619 5.55 -6.74 26.69
C HIS A 619 4.67 -5.72 25.96
N VAL A 620 3.48 -6.12 25.51
CA VAL A 620 2.52 -5.25 24.82
C VAL A 620 1.33 -5.01 25.72
N LYS A 621 1.31 -3.84 26.36
CA LYS A 621 0.17 -3.41 27.17
C LYS A 621 -1.01 -3.02 26.26
N ASN A 622 -2.22 -3.42 26.64
CA ASN A 622 -3.48 -3.07 25.97
C ASN A 622 -3.66 -3.66 24.56
N ASP A 623 -3.05 -4.80 24.25
CA ASP A 623 -3.37 -5.56 23.03
C ASP A 623 -4.73 -6.26 23.22
N LYS A 624 -5.82 -5.53 22.96
CA LYS A 624 -7.19 -5.98 23.24
C LYS A 624 -7.56 -7.31 22.58
N ASP A 625 -7.02 -7.61 21.39
CA ASP A 625 -7.29 -8.87 20.69
C ASP A 625 -6.66 -10.04 21.45
N VAL A 626 -5.40 -9.88 21.85
CA VAL A 626 -4.68 -10.88 22.65
C VAL A 626 -5.30 -11.02 24.04
N GLU A 627 -5.66 -9.92 24.70
CA GLU A 627 -6.33 -9.96 26.02
C GLU A 627 -7.67 -10.72 25.96
N PHE A 628 -8.47 -10.45 24.93
CA PHE A 628 -9.75 -11.14 24.74
C PHE A 628 -9.53 -12.64 24.48
N LYS A 629 -8.64 -12.99 23.54
CA LYS A 629 -8.34 -14.41 23.24
C LYS A 629 -7.72 -15.15 24.41
N ASN A 630 -6.89 -14.48 25.21
CA ASN A 630 -6.33 -15.04 26.43
C ASN A 630 -7.44 -15.33 27.46
N THR A 631 -8.41 -14.43 27.58
CA THR A 631 -9.59 -14.62 28.44
C THR A 631 -10.45 -15.81 27.96
N VAL A 632 -10.67 -15.93 26.65
CA VAL A 632 -11.39 -17.08 26.08
C VAL A 632 -10.62 -18.38 26.27
N ALA A 633 -9.30 -18.38 26.10
CA ALA A 633 -8.46 -19.55 26.35
C ALA A 633 -8.52 -19.99 27.82
N ALA A 634 -8.49 -19.05 28.77
CA ALA A 634 -8.65 -19.35 30.20
C ALA A 634 -10.02 -19.97 30.54
N ALA A 635 -11.08 -19.51 29.88
CA ALA A 635 -12.41 -20.14 29.98
C ALA A 635 -12.43 -21.56 29.41
N GLY A 636 -11.68 -21.79 28.33
CA GLY A 636 -11.57 -23.08 27.66
C GLY A 636 -10.70 -24.11 28.39
N SER A 637 -9.73 -23.68 29.22
CA SER A 637 -8.81 -24.55 29.97
C SER A 637 -9.35 -25.07 31.31
N GLU A 638 -10.58 -24.67 31.70
CA GLU A 638 -11.30 -25.17 32.89
C GLU A 638 -10.65 -24.83 34.25
N ASP A 639 -9.80 -23.80 34.30
CA ASP A 639 -9.05 -23.43 35.52
C ASP A 639 -9.95 -22.78 36.61
N ASP A 640 -10.90 -21.90 36.23
CA ASP A 640 -11.92 -21.30 37.11
C ASP A 640 -13.09 -20.71 36.28
N PRO A 641 -14.28 -21.32 36.31
CA PRO A 641 -15.45 -20.83 35.57
C PRO A 641 -15.99 -19.47 36.06
N GLU A 642 -15.91 -19.16 37.35
CA GLU A 642 -16.45 -17.91 37.91
C GLU A 642 -15.59 -16.71 37.51
N GLU A 643 -14.26 -16.87 37.60
CA GLU A 643 -13.32 -15.87 37.13
C GLU A 643 -13.42 -15.67 35.60
N SER A 644 -13.60 -16.75 34.85
CA SER A 644 -13.79 -16.72 33.40
C SER A 644 -15.05 -15.94 33.00
N ILE A 645 -16.18 -16.19 33.67
CA ILE A 645 -17.42 -15.42 33.48
C ILE A 645 -17.18 -13.94 33.78
N LYS A 646 -16.54 -13.62 34.92
CA LYS A 646 -16.24 -12.24 35.32
C LYS A 646 -15.37 -11.51 34.29
N ASN A 647 -14.37 -12.18 33.72
CA ASN A 647 -13.48 -11.57 32.74
C ASN A 647 -14.16 -11.41 31.37
N LEU A 648 -14.92 -12.39 30.89
CA LEU A 648 -15.69 -12.27 29.64
C LEU A 648 -16.77 -11.19 29.73
N MET A 649 -17.38 -10.99 30.90
CA MET A 649 -18.37 -9.92 31.14
C MET A 649 -17.80 -8.51 30.90
N LYS A 650 -16.48 -8.30 30.92
CA LYS A 650 -15.87 -7.01 30.57
C LYS A 650 -16.00 -6.67 29.08
N TYR A 651 -16.14 -7.67 28.21
CA TYR A 651 -16.15 -7.52 26.75
C TYR A 651 -17.56 -7.47 26.14
N ILE A 652 -18.61 -7.72 26.93
CA ILE A 652 -20.01 -7.72 26.44
C ILE A 652 -20.49 -6.35 25.97
N THR A 653 -19.83 -5.27 26.39
CA THR A 653 -20.10 -3.88 25.98
C THR A 653 -19.19 -3.41 24.85
N ASP A 654 -18.14 -4.17 24.50
CA ASP A 654 -17.22 -3.84 23.41
C ASP A 654 -17.85 -4.25 22.07
N LYS A 655 -17.97 -3.30 21.14
CA LYS A 655 -18.60 -3.53 19.83
C LYS A 655 -17.88 -4.62 19.02
N ASN A 656 -16.58 -4.81 19.22
CA ASN A 656 -15.79 -5.77 18.45
C ASN A 656 -15.83 -7.19 19.04
N TYR A 657 -16.00 -7.31 20.36
CA TYR A 657 -15.87 -8.61 21.06
C TYR A 657 -17.15 -9.10 21.72
N SER A 658 -18.18 -8.26 21.86
CA SER A 658 -19.44 -8.61 22.54
C SER A 658 -20.13 -9.85 21.97
N SER A 659 -20.11 -10.02 20.65
CA SER A 659 -20.71 -11.18 19.96
C SER A 659 -20.04 -12.50 20.35
N ASP A 660 -18.72 -12.52 20.40
CA ASP A 660 -17.94 -13.71 20.77
C ASP A 660 -17.94 -13.91 22.29
N ALA A 661 -17.90 -12.84 23.08
CA ALA A 661 -18.00 -12.91 24.53
C ALA A 661 -19.31 -13.57 25.00
N TYR A 662 -20.45 -13.21 24.39
CA TYR A 662 -21.72 -13.87 24.69
C TYR A 662 -21.75 -15.33 24.25
N TYR A 663 -21.10 -15.68 23.13
CA TYR A 663 -21.03 -17.06 22.68
C TYR A 663 -20.21 -17.92 23.67
N GLU A 664 -19.05 -17.44 24.10
CA GLU A 664 -18.20 -18.17 25.05
C GLU A 664 -18.82 -18.27 26.45
N LEU A 665 -19.53 -17.23 26.92
CA LEU A 665 -20.35 -17.34 28.13
C LEU A 665 -21.41 -18.45 28.01
N GLY A 666 -22.04 -18.58 26.84
CA GLY A 666 -22.95 -19.69 26.54
C GLY A 666 -22.27 -21.05 26.66
N ASN A 667 -21.06 -21.21 26.09
CA ASN A 667 -20.27 -22.44 26.18
C ASN A 667 -19.96 -22.82 27.64
N ILE A 668 -19.59 -21.84 28.48
CA ILE A 668 -19.31 -22.07 29.91
C ILE A 668 -20.56 -22.55 30.64
N PHE A 669 -21.70 -21.88 30.46
CA PHE A 669 -22.96 -22.28 31.12
C PHE A 669 -23.48 -23.62 30.61
N GLU A 670 -23.24 -23.96 29.34
CA GLU A 670 -23.56 -25.27 28.78
C GLU A 670 -22.73 -26.36 29.46
N LYS A 671 -21.40 -26.17 29.59
CA LYS A 671 -20.52 -27.09 30.33
C LYS A 671 -20.90 -27.26 31.80
N GLN A 672 -21.47 -26.23 32.43
CA GLN A 672 -21.99 -26.28 33.80
C GLN A 672 -23.39 -26.90 33.92
N ASN A 673 -23.96 -27.46 32.84
CA ASN A 673 -25.33 -27.97 32.77
C ASN A 673 -26.41 -26.92 33.11
N GLN A 674 -26.13 -25.63 32.88
CA GLN A 674 -27.07 -24.53 33.07
C GLN A 674 -27.71 -24.13 31.73
N GLU A 675 -28.46 -25.05 31.12
CA GLU A 675 -29.01 -24.91 29.77
C GLU A 675 -29.83 -23.63 29.54
N ALA A 676 -30.63 -23.22 30.54
CA ALA A 676 -31.44 -22.01 30.44
C ALA A 676 -30.58 -20.74 30.26
N LYS A 677 -29.47 -20.64 31.00
CA LYS A 677 -28.51 -19.53 30.87
C LYS A 677 -27.68 -19.66 29.60
N ALA A 678 -27.24 -20.87 29.25
CA ALA A 678 -26.51 -21.11 28.01
C ALA A 678 -27.32 -20.63 26.79
N LYS A 679 -28.61 -21.00 26.75
CA LYS A 679 -29.56 -20.57 25.71
C LYS A 679 -29.72 -19.04 25.68
N GLU A 680 -29.89 -18.39 26.82
CA GLU A 680 -29.99 -16.93 26.91
C GLU A 680 -28.77 -16.23 26.28
N TYR A 681 -27.57 -16.70 26.61
CA TYR A 681 -26.32 -16.13 26.10
C TYR A 681 -26.10 -16.42 24.61
N TYR A 682 -26.43 -17.63 24.14
CA TYR A 682 -26.40 -17.91 22.70
C TYR A 682 -27.42 -17.08 21.92
N GLU A 683 -28.60 -16.79 22.46
CA GLU A 683 -29.58 -15.90 21.82
C GLU A 683 -29.05 -14.46 21.71
N LYS A 684 -28.37 -13.96 22.75
CA LYS A 684 -27.70 -12.66 22.72
C LYS A 684 -26.58 -12.61 21.66
N ALA A 685 -25.75 -13.64 21.57
CA ALA A 685 -24.73 -13.75 20.52
C ALA A 685 -25.33 -13.87 19.11
N ALA A 686 -26.39 -14.65 18.93
CA ALA A 686 -27.07 -14.82 17.64
C ALA A 686 -27.73 -13.53 17.14
N LYS A 687 -28.25 -12.67 18.04
CA LYS A 687 -28.75 -11.33 17.72
C LYS A 687 -27.64 -10.42 17.17
N LEU A 688 -26.40 -10.63 17.62
CA LEU A 688 -25.20 -9.98 17.09
C LEU A 688 -24.61 -10.72 15.87
N LYS A 689 -25.44 -11.51 15.17
CA LYS A 689 -25.10 -12.27 13.96
C LYS A 689 -23.98 -13.30 14.15
N ASN A 690 -23.71 -13.78 15.37
CA ASN A 690 -22.78 -14.88 15.58
C ASN A 690 -23.31 -16.18 14.97
N LYS A 691 -22.58 -16.77 14.01
CA LYS A 691 -23.00 -17.99 13.32
C LYS A 691 -22.90 -19.23 14.23
N LYS A 692 -21.84 -19.33 15.03
CA LYS A 692 -21.61 -20.47 15.93
C LYS A 692 -22.70 -20.56 17.01
N ALA A 693 -23.16 -19.41 17.51
CA ALA A 693 -24.25 -19.36 18.48
C ALA A 693 -25.59 -19.86 17.92
N LYS A 694 -25.88 -19.60 16.64
CA LYS A 694 -27.07 -20.16 15.97
C LYS A 694 -27.02 -21.68 15.89
N ASP A 695 -25.84 -22.22 15.58
CA ASP A 695 -25.63 -23.67 15.51
C ASP A 695 -25.74 -24.32 16.90
N ALA A 696 -25.21 -23.66 17.95
CA ALA A 696 -25.37 -24.10 19.34
C ALA A 696 -26.85 -24.11 19.80
N LEU A 697 -27.63 -23.07 19.45
CA LEU A 697 -29.07 -23.03 19.75
C LEU A 697 -29.86 -24.14 19.04
N MET A 698 -29.44 -24.56 17.85
CA MET A 698 -30.06 -25.69 17.16
C MET A 698 -29.73 -27.03 17.81
N ARG A 699 -28.53 -27.17 18.42
CA ARG A 699 -28.15 -28.35 19.19
C ARG A 699 -28.97 -28.47 20.48
N LEU A 700 -29.11 -27.39 21.25
CA LEU A 700 -29.91 -27.36 22.49
C LEU A 700 -31.43 -27.53 22.30
N LYS A 701 -31.92 -27.52 21.05
CA LYS A 701 -33.33 -27.74 20.70
C LYS A 701 -33.64 -29.20 20.33
N LYS A 702 -32.61 -30.02 20.09
CA LYS A 702 -32.72 -31.47 19.89
C LYS A 702 -32.53 -32.16 21.22
#